data_AF-A0A1L3JME0-F1
#
_entry.id   AF-A0A1L3JME0-F1
#
_cell.length_a   1.000
_cell.length_b   1.000
_cell.length_c   1.000
_cell.angle_alpha   90.00
_cell.angle_beta   90.00
_cell.angle_gamma   90.00
#
_symmetry.space_group_name_H-M   'P 1'
#
loop_
_entity.id
_entity.type
_entity.pdbx_description
1 polymer ?
#
loop_
_entity_poly.entity_id
_entity_poly.type
_entity_poly.pdbx_seq_one_letter_code
_entity_poly.pdbx_strand_id
1 'polypeptide(L)'
;MKKYFFYTDPTKVKNQTLDQAFGPAGSAGGKDKYRITNLHIKKANTKPPVIAVCDGMICVQEDGPTTYSIILKPNYQPPFDFPFIKYFIYKGVKKDSIVNGTSIDFSKKTDTPFIEDIYNSWKPELTNTSPITNSKDVLGLAYDASVSHTIDSNPTFIFKDDQPIDNFFYYPNENFQLPSVKAGDKIGEFATEFGFEIVLERLGYEPKIELARTFKNFIEVDTITDPLNDNNTWQVDDADYFLHWHAKEECLNYIDPCAFYGSFCRSKVFYMSGANKTKLNTPQEIYNDVLDKFKNKNKVYLNIKEDSGFSFNFFRKYSPNIRFSLDENANLSQNSFNFYGSGWPIFIINNDSIPPSYYKKSIKARVSLPIGENTNPLVYMSSGYVKSFKKKKAKHRFQLHVTTTGQTNLKEVNFLIPLSLLDEVISIYVGLKYFERYNANKDHSNSTKLLPNIIYNIDNLYRPHSLNLRPIRNNVSVKAIVYREEVLVSYSTVNGDELFVGNPGIAEDANNIYFFITPTFDLTIHKKQFFYRLTNFYVSENKSIITELIDRVIYSNNTKTTIDKRKYAFEGRLYDTIEAKSDFFNSNLAFRSKLLGSVIAISKSEYNNLISIPSEFFSFLNVKLSVKNRNITKTSLGITKAEINSYRKIQLRDINSTQITLIKKN
;
A
#
# COMPACT_ATOMS: atom_id res chain seq x y z
N MET A 1 3.34 -2.36 23.96
CA MET A 1 2.26 -2.77 23.03
C MET A 1 1.86 -1.54 22.24
N LYS A 2 1.77 -1.62 20.90
CA LYS A 2 1.44 -0.47 20.04
C LYS A 2 0.04 0.04 20.41
N LYS A 3 -0.11 1.34 20.67
CA LYS A 3 -1.37 1.97 21.06
C LYS A 3 -1.88 2.81 19.88
N TYR A 4 -3.19 2.76 19.66
CA TYR A 4 -3.86 3.62 18.68
C TYR A 4 -4.94 4.44 19.38
N PHE A 5 -5.05 5.71 19.04
CA PHE A 5 -6.04 6.61 19.61
C PHE A 5 -7.01 7.09 18.54
N PHE A 6 -8.24 7.39 18.95
CA PHE A 6 -9.12 8.23 18.18
C PHE A 6 -8.51 9.62 18.05
N TYR A 7 -8.57 10.21 16.85
CA TYR A 7 -7.82 11.41 16.50
C TYR A 7 -8.30 12.68 17.23
N THR A 8 -9.41 12.59 17.97
CA THR A 8 -9.97 13.67 18.78
C THR A 8 -10.80 13.13 19.96
N ASP A 9 -11.43 14.01 20.72
CA ASP A 9 -12.40 13.67 21.77
C ASP A 9 -13.80 13.54 21.15
N PRO A 10 -14.37 12.32 21.06
CA PRO A 10 -15.64 12.09 20.35
C PRO A 10 -16.83 12.81 21.03
N THR A 11 -16.71 13.14 22.31
CA THR A 11 -17.78 13.85 23.04
C THR A 11 -17.91 15.31 22.62
N LYS A 12 -16.87 15.88 22.00
CA LYS A 12 -16.79 17.29 21.58
C LYS A 12 -17.16 17.52 20.12
N VAL A 13 -17.52 16.46 19.39
CA VAL A 13 -17.79 16.47 17.95
C VAL A 13 -19.27 16.23 17.67
N LYS A 14 -19.84 16.93 16.68
CA LYS A 14 -21.21 16.69 16.21
C LYS A 14 -21.25 15.43 15.33
N ASN A 15 -22.43 14.81 15.23
CA ASN A 15 -22.63 13.73 14.27
C ASN A 15 -22.46 14.29 12.84
N GLN A 16 -21.75 13.52 12.01
CA GLN A 16 -21.42 13.89 10.64
C GLN A 16 -22.66 13.86 9.72
N THR A 17 -22.71 14.80 8.79
CA THR A 17 -23.70 14.86 7.70
C THR A 17 -23.19 14.14 6.43
N LEU A 18 -24.04 13.94 5.43
CA LEU A 18 -23.62 13.27 4.18
C LEU A 18 -22.52 14.06 3.46
N ASP A 19 -22.64 15.39 3.41
CA ASP A 19 -21.67 16.29 2.76
C ASP A 19 -20.35 16.46 3.53
N GLN A 20 -20.14 15.65 4.56
CA GLN A 20 -18.90 15.62 5.34
C GLN A 20 -18.22 14.26 5.26
N ALA A 21 -18.96 13.23 4.86
CA ALA A 21 -18.52 11.85 4.87
C ALA A 21 -17.47 11.57 3.78
N PHE A 22 -16.52 10.70 4.10
CA PHE A 22 -15.62 10.10 3.12
C PHE A 22 -16.41 9.29 2.09
N GLY A 23 -16.01 9.31 0.82
CA GLY A 23 -16.63 8.49 -0.22
C GLY A 23 -17.14 9.29 -1.43
N PRO A 24 -17.94 8.64 -2.30
CA PRO A 24 -18.56 9.29 -3.45
C PRO A 24 -19.35 10.54 -3.03
N ALA A 25 -19.09 11.67 -3.67
CA ALA A 25 -19.65 12.98 -3.36
C ALA A 25 -20.51 13.54 -4.51
N GLY A 26 -21.05 12.65 -5.35
CA GLY A 26 -21.84 13.00 -6.53
C GLY A 26 -21.00 13.51 -7.69
N SER A 27 -21.68 14.03 -8.70
CA SER A 27 -21.08 14.66 -9.88
C SER A 27 -21.56 16.10 -9.99
N ALA A 28 -20.64 17.05 -10.19
CA ALA A 28 -20.95 18.46 -10.30
C ALA A 28 -19.99 19.14 -11.28
N GLY A 29 -20.53 19.96 -12.20
CA GLY A 29 -19.73 20.66 -13.21
C GLY A 29 -19.01 19.73 -14.19
N GLY A 30 -19.60 18.57 -14.51
CA GLY A 30 -18.96 17.56 -15.38
C GLY A 30 -17.80 16.80 -14.71
N LYS A 31 -17.69 16.85 -13.38
CA LYS A 31 -16.70 16.10 -12.61
C LYS A 31 -17.37 15.16 -11.63
N ASP A 32 -17.02 13.88 -11.67
CA ASP A 32 -17.30 12.93 -10.60
C ASP A 32 -16.37 13.22 -9.43
N LYS A 33 -16.91 13.30 -8.21
CA LYS A 33 -16.13 13.65 -7.02
C LYS A 33 -16.10 12.51 -6.01
N TYR A 34 -14.92 12.26 -5.44
CA TYR A 34 -14.76 11.40 -4.27
C TYR A 34 -14.07 12.18 -3.17
N ARG A 35 -14.77 12.34 -2.04
CA ARG A 35 -14.22 13.04 -0.89
C ARG A 35 -13.25 12.15 -0.13
N ILE A 36 -12.03 12.65 0.05
CA ILE A 36 -11.01 11.97 0.85
C ILE A 36 -10.86 12.58 2.25
N THR A 37 -11.14 13.88 2.41
CA THR A 37 -11.18 14.52 3.73
C THR A 37 -12.46 14.15 4.47
N ASN A 38 -12.35 13.35 5.53
CA ASN A 38 -13.49 13.04 6.40
C ASN A 38 -13.70 14.21 7.36
N LEU A 39 -14.73 15.02 7.12
CA LEU A 39 -14.96 16.28 7.82
C LEU A 39 -15.85 16.11 9.05
N HIS A 40 -15.64 16.96 10.04
CA HIS A 40 -16.47 17.08 11.22
C HIS A 40 -16.62 18.54 11.66
N ILE A 41 -17.66 18.80 12.45
CA ILE A 41 -17.88 20.10 13.09
C ILE A 41 -17.87 19.89 14.60
N LYS A 42 -17.22 20.81 15.31
CA LYS A 42 -17.22 20.80 16.78
C LYS A 42 -18.60 21.12 17.36
N LYS A 43 -18.88 20.64 18.56
CA LYS A 43 -20.03 21.12 19.35
C LYS A 43 -19.80 22.58 19.78
N ALA A 44 -20.91 23.30 20.01
CA ALA A 44 -20.82 24.67 20.50
C ALA A 44 -20.09 24.70 21.86
N ASN A 45 -19.27 25.73 22.08
CA ASN A 45 -18.50 25.94 23.31
C ASN A 45 -17.54 24.79 23.71
N THR A 46 -17.18 23.90 22.79
CA THR A 46 -16.16 22.87 23.02
C THR A 46 -14.84 23.20 22.32
N LYS A 47 -13.76 22.61 22.85
CA LYS A 47 -12.39 22.67 22.32
C LYS A 47 -11.91 21.23 22.01
N PRO A 48 -12.25 20.69 20.83
CA PRO A 48 -11.81 19.34 20.46
C PRO A 48 -10.29 19.31 20.30
N PRO A 49 -9.57 18.50 21.09
CA PRO A 49 -8.13 18.37 20.96
C PRO A 49 -7.79 17.60 19.68
N VAL A 50 -6.60 17.87 19.13
CA VAL A 50 -5.97 17.02 18.13
C VAL A 50 -5.13 15.99 18.87
N ILE A 51 -5.40 14.71 18.65
CA ILE A 51 -4.72 13.61 19.36
C ILE A 51 -3.89 12.80 18.36
N ALA A 52 -2.60 12.61 18.67
CA ALA A 52 -1.71 11.74 17.91
C ALA A 52 -2.25 10.31 17.90
N VAL A 53 -2.64 9.81 16.72
CA VAL A 53 -3.30 8.50 16.56
C VAL A 53 -2.33 7.38 16.92
N CYS A 54 -1.04 7.53 16.63
CA CYS A 54 0.01 6.60 17.01
C CYS A 54 1.36 7.32 17.18
N ASP A 55 2.38 6.59 17.62
CA ASP A 55 3.75 7.13 17.64
C ASP A 55 4.20 7.44 16.20
N GLY A 56 4.82 8.59 15.99
CA GLY A 56 5.24 9.02 14.67
C GLY A 56 6.10 10.27 14.67
N MET A 57 6.48 10.69 13.48
CA MET A 57 7.12 11.98 13.21
C MET A 57 6.08 12.89 12.56
N ILE A 58 6.05 14.17 12.95
CA ILE A 58 5.07 15.12 12.42
C ILE A 58 5.70 16.24 11.62
N CYS A 59 4.98 16.72 10.61
CA CYS A 59 5.27 17.93 9.85
C CYS A 59 3.99 18.78 9.80
N VAL A 60 4.12 20.09 10.02
CA VAL A 60 3.01 21.05 10.03
C VAL A 60 3.10 21.89 8.75
N GLN A 61 1.96 22.06 8.08
CA GLN A 61 1.82 22.86 6.87
C GLN A 61 0.61 23.78 7.00
N GLU A 62 0.64 24.93 6.32
CA GLU A 62 -0.53 25.81 6.26
C GLU A 62 -1.60 25.20 5.36
N ASP A 63 -2.85 25.14 5.85
CA ASP A 63 -4.02 24.70 5.07
C ASP A 63 -5.12 25.76 4.97
N GLY A 64 -4.88 26.93 5.56
CA GLY A 64 -5.77 28.09 5.53
C GLY A 64 -5.20 29.28 6.30
N PRO A 65 -5.88 30.44 6.29
CA PRO A 65 -5.37 31.65 6.92
C PRO A 65 -5.13 31.50 8.43
N THR A 66 -6.03 30.79 9.11
CA THR A 66 -6.02 30.60 10.57
C THR A 66 -5.81 29.15 10.98
N THR A 67 -5.52 28.26 10.04
CA THR A 67 -5.39 26.82 10.29
C THR A 67 -4.12 26.22 9.70
N TYR A 68 -3.72 25.11 10.31
CA TYR A 68 -2.66 24.22 9.86
C TYR A 68 -3.23 22.83 9.59
N SER A 69 -2.57 22.13 8.69
CA SER A 69 -2.59 20.68 8.61
C SER A 69 -1.40 20.09 9.36
N ILE A 70 -1.63 18.99 10.07
CA ILE A 70 -0.55 18.18 10.68
C ILE A 70 -0.47 16.86 9.93
N ILE A 71 0.70 16.54 9.41
CA ILE A 71 1.00 15.27 8.74
C ILE A 71 1.76 14.40 9.75
N LEU A 72 1.20 13.25 10.13
CA LEU A 72 1.84 12.27 10.99
C LEU A 72 2.29 11.07 10.16
N LYS A 73 3.60 10.87 10.05
CA LYS A 73 4.21 9.67 9.48
C LYS A 73 4.34 8.63 10.60
N PRO A 74 3.58 7.52 10.55
CA PRO A 74 3.54 6.56 11.64
C PRO A 74 4.86 5.76 11.73
N ASN A 75 5.35 5.56 12.94
CA ASN A 75 6.49 4.67 13.21
C ASN A 75 6.08 3.19 13.18
N TYR A 76 4.78 2.92 13.35
CA TYR A 76 4.24 1.59 13.43
C TYR A 76 2.92 1.47 12.67
N GLN A 77 2.71 0.30 12.07
CA GLN A 77 1.44 -0.07 11.46
C GLN A 77 0.46 -0.70 12.46
N PRO A 78 -0.86 -0.70 12.14
CA PRO A 78 -1.90 -1.29 12.98
C PRO A 78 -1.61 -2.74 13.35
N PRO A 79 -2.05 -3.22 14.53
CA PRO A 79 -1.71 -4.55 15.03
C PRO A 79 -2.52 -5.69 14.36
N PHE A 80 -3.12 -5.44 13.19
CA PHE A 80 -3.96 -6.37 12.44
C PHE A 80 -3.66 -6.27 10.93
N ASP A 81 -4.26 -7.17 10.16
CA ASP A 81 -4.07 -7.25 8.72
C ASP A 81 -4.81 -6.10 8.04
N PHE A 82 -4.07 -5.04 7.72
CA PHE A 82 -4.57 -3.81 7.13
C PHE A 82 -3.61 -3.31 6.06
N PRO A 83 -4.09 -2.56 5.05
CA PRO A 83 -3.20 -1.81 4.16
C PRO A 83 -2.22 -0.95 4.96
N PHE A 84 -1.00 -0.81 4.46
CA PHE A 84 0.00 0.02 5.12
C PHE A 84 -0.41 1.49 5.04
N ILE A 85 -0.39 2.16 6.18
CA ILE A 85 -0.68 3.58 6.29
C ILE A 85 0.62 4.35 6.12
N LYS A 86 0.65 5.21 5.10
CA LYS A 86 1.76 6.10 4.80
C LYS A 86 1.71 7.34 5.68
N TYR A 87 0.53 7.97 5.80
CA TYR A 87 0.32 9.15 6.65
C TYR A 87 -1.07 9.17 7.28
N PHE A 88 -1.15 9.82 8.43
CA PHE A 88 -2.39 10.39 8.96
C PHE A 88 -2.31 11.91 8.81
N ILE A 89 -3.30 12.54 8.18
CA ILE A 89 -3.32 14.01 8.00
C ILE A 89 -4.51 14.59 8.76
N TYR A 90 -4.21 15.50 9.67
CA TYR A 90 -5.19 16.26 10.45
C TYR A 90 -5.40 17.61 9.77
N LYS A 91 -6.64 17.95 9.44
CA LYS A 91 -7.01 19.20 8.74
C LYS A 91 -7.67 20.19 9.69
N GLY A 92 -7.41 21.48 9.53
CA GLY A 92 -8.11 22.52 10.29
C GLY A 92 -7.68 22.62 11.75
N VAL A 93 -6.39 22.48 12.04
CA VAL A 93 -5.83 22.71 13.39
C VAL A 93 -5.59 24.19 13.58
N LYS A 94 -6.03 24.80 14.67
CA LYS A 94 -5.87 26.26 14.86
C LYS A 94 -4.40 26.64 14.98
N LYS A 95 -3.96 27.67 14.24
CA LYS A 95 -2.58 28.18 14.32
C LYS A 95 -2.20 28.60 15.73
N ASP A 96 -3.09 29.36 16.38
CA ASP A 96 -2.90 29.86 17.74
C ASP A 96 -2.79 28.75 18.79
N SER A 97 -3.21 27.52 18.50
CA SER A 97 -3.09 26.38 19.42
C SER A 97 -1.67 25.81 19.52
N ILE A 98 -0.79 26.19 18.60
CA ILE A 98 0.58 25.67 18.47
C ILE A 98 1.62 26.81 18.44
N VAL A 99 1.32 27.89 17.72
CA VAL A 99 2.24 28.97 17.39
C VAL A 99 1.68 30.31 17.87
N ASN A 100 2.54 31.18 18.40
CA ASN A 100 2.26 32.57 18.71
C ASN A 100 3.20 33.47 17.89
N GLY A 101 2.68 34.09 16.82
CA GLY A 101 3.49 34.87 15.87
C GLY A 101 4.43 33.99 15.05
N THR A 102 5.74 34.23 15.13
CA THR A 102 6.80 33.45 14.46
C THR A 102 7.32 32.29 15.29
N SER A 103 6.83 32.15 16.53
CA SER A 103 7.41 31.24 17.52
C SER A 103 6.41 30.19 17.99
N ILE A 104 6.90 29.02 18.35
CA ILE A 104 6.14 28.00 19.08
C ILE A 104 5.69 28.58 20.42
N ASP A 105 4.42 28.37 20.75
CA ASP A 105 3.83 28.88 21.98
C ASP A 105 4.21 27.99 23.19
N PHE A 106 5.43 28.15 23.69
CA PHE A 106 5.93 27.42 24.87
C PHE A 106 5.21 27.78 26.18
N SER A 107 4.30 28.77 26.19
CA SER A 107 3.39 28.98 27.31
C SER A 107 2.42 27.81 27.49
N LYS A 108 2.14 27.06 26.41
CA LYS A 108 1.21 25.92 26.36
C LYS A 108 1.86 24.56 26.66
N LYS A 109 3.14 24.53 27.06
CA LYS A 109 3.86 23.29 27.36
C LYS A 109 3.13 22.41 28.39
N THR A 110 2.49 23.03 29.40
CA THR A 110 1.73 22.30 30.43
C THR A 110 0.43 21.69 29.89
N ASP A 111 -0.11 22.25 28.81
CA ASP A 111 -1.41 21.86 28.25
C ASP A 111 -1.28 20.88 27.08
N THR A 112 -0.07 20.73 26.55
CA THR A 112 0.22 20.05 25.29
C THR A 112 1.57 19.34 25.39
N PRO A 113 1.60 18.04 25.77
CA PRO A 113 2.85 17.28 25.95
C PRO A 113 3.80 17.36 24.75
N PHE A 114 3.24 17.47 23.55
CA PHE A 114 4.00 17.70 22.33
C PHE A 114 4.85 18.99 22.35
N ILE A 115 4.29 20.11 22.85
CA ILE A 115 5.03 21.38 22.97
C ILE A 115 6.10 21.26 24.06
N GLU A 116 5.80 20.53 25.14
CA GLU A 116 6.79 20.22 26.19
C GLU A 116 7.94 19.36 25.66
N ASP A 117 7.67 18.33 24.86
CA ASP A 117 8.69 17.47 24.26
C ASP A 117 9.59 18.23 23.29
N ILE A 118 9.02 19.13 22.47
CA ILE A 118 9.81 20.05 21.66
C ILE A 118 10.67 20.94 22.56
N TYR A 119 10.06 21.59 23.55
CA TYR A 119 10.78 22.48 24.46
C TYR A 119 11.95 21.76 25.13
N ASN A 120 11.77 20.55 25.63
CA ASN A 120 12.80 19.77 26.30
C ASN A 120 13.89 19.28 25.35
N SER A 121 13.54 18.90 24.12
CA SER A 121 14.52 18.44 23.12
C SER A 121 15.45 19.58 22.67
N TRP A 122 14.92 20.80 22.63
CA TRP A 122 15.64 21.99 22.13
C TRP A 122 16.20 22.89 23.25
N LYS A 123 15.83 22.65 24.52
CA LYS A 123 16.33 23.39 25.69
C LYS A 123 17.87 23.51 25.75
N PRO A 124 18.67 22.47 25.44
CA PRO A 124 20.13 22.59 25.46
C PRO A 124 20.69 23.60 24.45
N GLU A 125 20.01 23.78 23.31
CA GLU A 125 20.41 24.73 22.27
C GLU A 125 19.98 26.16 22.61
N LEU A 126 18.89 26.33 23.37
CA LEU A 126 18.42 27.62 23.89
C LEU A 126 19.38 28.25 24.92
N THR A 127 20.23 27.46 25.57
CA THR A 127 21.20 27.93 26.58
C THR A 127 22.55 28.35 26.01
N ASN A 128 22.79 28.13 24.71
CA ASN A 128 24.01 28.57 24.02
C ASN A 128 23.79 29.94 23.35
N THR A 129 24.86 30.75 23.25
CA THR A 129 24.85 32.18 22.88
C THR A 129 24.41 32.53 21.45
N SER A 130 23.82 31.60 20.72
CA SER A 130 23.13 31.84 19.45
C SER A 130 21.84 31.03 19.48
N PRO A 131 20.73 31.59 19.99
CA PRO A 131 19.49 30.86 20.09
C PRO A 131 19.03 30.54 18.69
N ILE A 132 19.06 29.26 18.31
CA ILE A 132 18.06 28.74 17.38
C ILE A 132 16.76 28.95 18.14
N THR A 133 16.16 30.11 17.85
CA THR A 133 15.00 30.63 18.53
C THR A 133 13.91 29.56 18.55
N ASN A 134 12.94 29.73 19.44
CA ASN A 134 11.64 29.06 19.45
C ASN A 134 10.86 29.15 18.12
N SER A 135 11.50 29.23 16.96
CA SER A 135 10.95 29.34 15.62
C SER A 135 9.98 28.21 15.35
N LYS A 136 8.86 28.57 14.73
CA LYS A 136 7.89 27.63 14.20
C LYS A 136 8.46 26.71 13.11
N ASP A 137 9.63 27.05 12.55
CA ASP A 137 10.31 26.31 11.49
C ASP A 137 10.59 24.86 11.84
N VAL A 138 10.89 24.58 13.12
CA VAL A 138 11.17 23.20 13.59
C VAL A 138 9.95 22.28 13.46
N LEU A 139 8.75 22.85 13.29
CA LEU A 139 7.53 22.09 13.00
C LEU A 139 7.43 21.65 11.52
N GLY A 140 8.37 22.06 10.67
CA GLY A 140 8.31 21.89 9.21
C GLY A 140 7.69 23.07 8.46
N LEU A 141 7.32 24.16 9.16
CA LEU A 141 6.76 25.37 8.55
C LEU A 141 7.79 26.17 7.74
N ALA A 142 9.08 25.88 7.91
CA ALA A 142 10.12 26.41 7.03
C ALA A 142 9.99 25.88 5.59
N TYR A 143 9.41 24.69 5.40
CA TYR A 143 9.24 24.07 4.08
C TYR A 143 8.11 24.73 3.30
N ASP A 144 8.34 25.97 2.89
CA ASP A 144 7.44 26.81 2.10
C ASP A 144 7.70 26.62 0.60
N ALA A 145 6.68 26.85 -0.24
CA ALA A 145 6.79 26.77 -1.70
C ALA A 145 7.69 27.87 -2.32
N SER A 146 8.01 28.91 -1.56
CA SER A 146 8.78 30.09 -1.98
C SER A 146 10.22 30.11 -1.44
N VAL A 147 10.55 29.21 -0.51
CA VAL A 147 11.85 29.20 0.16
C VAL A 147 12.71 28.04 -0.35
N SER A 148 13.96 28.36 -0.67
CA SER A 148 14.97 27.37 -1.05
C SER A 148 15.71 26.86 0.19
N HIS A 149 15.88 25.54 0.28
CA HIS A 149 16.60 24.89 1.36
C HIS A 149 17.84 24.18 0.84
N THR A 150 18.97 24.36 1.51
CA THR A 150 20.16 23.54 1.26
C THR A 150 19.93 22.14 1.80
N ILE A 151 20.14 21.12 0.95
CA ILE A 151 20.06 19.71 1.31
C ILE A 151 21.43 19.08 1.02
N ASP A 152 22.01 18.42 2.01
CA ASP A 152 23.24 17.61 1.90
C ASP A 152 24.34 18.31 1.05
N SER A 153 24.70 19.55 1.41
CA SER A 153 25.79 20.34 0.77
C SER A 153 25.65 20.72 -0.72
N ASN A 154 24.58 20.36 -1.45
CA ASN A 154 24.06 20.95 -2.72
C ASN A 154 23.13 19.92 -3.43
N PRO A 155 22.00 20.28 -4.07
CA PRO A 155 21.49 21.61 -4.45
C PRO A 155 20.37 22.19 -3.54
N THR A 156 20.00 23.45 -3.78
CA THR A 156 18.82 24.09 -3.20
C THR A 156 17.53 23.42 -3.65
N PHE A 157 16.67 23.03 -2.71
CA PHE A 157 15.39 22.39 -2.98
C PHE A 157 14.23 23.24 -2.49
N ILE A 158 13.16 23.29 -3.28
CA ILE A 158 11.94 24.04 -2.99
C ILE A 158 10.79 23.05 -2.84
N PHE A 159 10.05 23.14 -1.74
CA PHE A 159 8.93 22.26 -1.42
C PHE A 159 7.64 22.76 -2.08
N LYS A 160 7.56 22.65 -3.41
CA LYS A 160 6.37 23.02 -4.20
C LYS A 160 5.23 22.02 -4.01
N ASP A 161 4.01 22.46 -4.29
CA ASP A 161 2.78 21.68 -4.12
C ASP A 161 2.76 20.38 -4.92
N ASP A 162 3.38 20.36 -6.10
CA ASP A 162 3.47 19.19 -6.99
C ASP A 162 4.48 18.12 -6.51
N GLN A 163 5.30 18.43 -5.51
CA GLN A 163 6.32 17.52 -5.00
C GLN A 163 5.73 16.48 -4.03
N PRO A 164 6.36 15.30 -3.86
CA PRO A 164 5.93 14.31 -2.89
C PRO A 164 6.02 14.78 -1.43
N ILE A 165 5.01 14.47 -0.60
CA ILE A 165 5.03 14.69 0.87
C ILE A 165 6.23 13.99 1.54
N ASP A 166 6.70 12.87 0.98
CA ASP A 166 7.88 12.15 1.47
C ASP A 166 9.09 13.08 1.62
N ASN A 167 9.21 14.10 0.77
CA ASN A 167 10.31 15.05 0.80
C ASN A 167 10.48 15.70 2.19
N PHE A 168 9.38 16.02 2.91
CA PHE A 168 9.48 16.58 4.25
C PHE A 168 10.22 15.69 5.26
N PHE A 169 10.11 14.37 5.08
CA PHE A 169 10.58 13.39 6.06
C PHE A 169 11.92 12.76 5.68
N TYR A 170 12.30 12.81 4.40
CA TYR A 170 13.51 12.16 3.88
C TYR A 170 14.60 13.15 3.48
N TYR A 171 14.25 14.42 3.18
CA TYR A 171 15.22 15.49 3.04
C TYR A 171 15.42 16.21 4.37
N PRO A 172 16.50 15.92 5.11
CA PRO A 172 16.76 16.60 6.37
C PRO A 172 17.06 18.08 6.09
N ASN A 173 16.50 18.96 6.90
CA ASN A 173 17.02 20.32 7.02
C ASN A 173 18.19 20.28 8.00
N GLU A 174 19.35 20.82 7.63
CA GLU A 174 20.53 20.86 8.51
C GLU A 174 20.27 21.70 9.77
N ASN A 175 19.32 22.63 9.72
CA ASN A 175 19.00 23.53 10.83
C ASN A 175 17.96 22.97 11.80
N PHE A 176 17.21 21.92 11.42
CA PHE A 176 16.24 21.33 12.33
C PHE A 176 15.84 19.88 12.05
N GLN A 177 15.42 19.21 13.11
CA GLN A 177 14.77 17.91 13.05
C GLN A 177 13.27 18.03 13.31
N LEU A 178 12.46 17.39 12.46
CA LEU A 178 11.02 17.29 12.67
C LEU A 178 10.71 16.56 13.99
N PRO A 179 9.70 17.04 14.76
CA PRO A 179 9.43 16.49 16.07
C PRO A 179 8.75 15.12 15.98
N SER A 180 9.03 14.30 16.98
CA SER A 180 8.36 13.01 17.19
C SER A 180 7.28 13.14 18.26
N VAL A 181 6.20 12.36 18.12
CA VAL A 181 5.08 12.32 19.06
C VAL A 181 4.81 10.89 19.52
N LYS A 182 4.20 10.74 20.69
CA LYS A 182 3.67 9.47 21.21
C LYS A 182 2.17 9.36 20.95
N ALA A 183 1.72 8.12 20.82
CA ALA A 183 0.31 7.81 20.69
C ALA A 183 -0.48 8.36 21.89
N GLY A 184 -1.46 9.21 21.62
CA GLY A 184 -2.31 9.85 22.62
C GLY A 184 -1.90 11.26 23.01
N ASP A 185 -0.75 11.75 22.54
CA ASP A 185 -0.34 13.12 22.82
C ASP A 185 -1.32 14.10 22.20
N LYS A 186 -1.63 15.15 22.94
CA LYS A 186 -2.32 16.31 22.39
C LYS A 186 -1.32 17.11 21.55
N ILE A 187 -1.63 17.29 20.27
CA ILE A 187 -0.76 17.95 19.26
C ILE A 187 -1.39 19.23 18.70
N GLY A 188 -2.44 19.74 19.34
CA GLY A 188 -3.12 20.98 18.96
C GLY A 188 -4.60 21.01 19.38
N GLU A 189 -5.33 21.98 18.85
CA GLU A 189 -6.79 22.10 18.98
C GLU A 189 -7.41 22.31 17.58
N PHE A 190 -8.49 21.58 17.29
CA PHE A 190 -9.20 21.76 16.02
C PHE A 190 -10.01 23.06 15.98
N ALA A 191 -10.16 23.60 14.77
CA ALA A 191 -11.03 24.72 14.47
C ALA A 191 -12.52 24.31 14.52
N THR A 192 -13.41 25.18 14.01
CA THR A 192 -14.86 24.90 14.02
C THR A 192 -15.22 23.72 13.11
N GLU A 193 -14.71 23.75 11.88
CA GLU A 193 -14.73 22.63 10.94
C GLU A 193 -13.31 22.08 10.86
N PHE A 194 -13.18 20.77 10.81
CA PHE A 194 -11.89 20.09 10.74
C PHE A 194 -12.04 18.75 10.03
N GLY A 195 -10.92 18.13 9.67
CA GLY A 195 -10.93 16.88 8.92
C GLY A 195 -9.82 15.91 9.30
N PHE A 196 -9.97 14.68 8.86
CA PHE A 196 -8.99 13.63 9.03
C PHE A 196 -8.88 12.76 7.78
N GLU A 197 -7.65 12.47 7.36
CA GLU A 197 -7.33 11.68 6.19
C GLU A 197 -6.36 10.57 6.55
N ILE A 198 -6.56 9.38 5.96
CA ILE A 198 -5.66 8.24 6.11
C ILE A 198 -5.15 7.90 4.71
N VAL A 199 -3.86 8.16 4.48
CA VAL A 199 -3.19 7.91 3.20
C VAL A 199 -2.47 6.58 3.26
N LEU A 200 -2.70 5.73 2.26
CA LEU A 200 -2.08 4.42 2.15
C LEU A 200 -0.74 4.46 1.41
N GLU A 201 0.12 3.50 1.74
CA GLU A 201 1.28 3.18 0.93
C GLU A 201 0.85 2.25 -0.21
N ARG A 202 0.99 2.72 -1.45
CA ARG A 202 0.74 1.93 -2.67
C ARG A 202 1.90 2.12 -3.63
N LEU A 203 2.25 1.05 -4.33
CA LEU A 203 3.26 1.10 -5.37
C LEU A 203 2.83 2.06 -6.50
N GLY A 204 3.69 3.00 -6.86
CA GLY A 204 3.42 4.02 -7.89
C GLY A 204 2.56 5.20 -7.44
N TYR A 205 2.19 5.30 -6.16
CA TYR A 205 1.47 6.45 -5.63
C TYR A 205 2.34 7.29 -4.68
N GLU A 206 2.51 8.55 -5.05
CA GLU A 206 3.25 9.55 -4.27
C GLU A 206 2.31 10.74 -3.97
N PRO A 207 1.72 10.82 -2.77
CA PRO A 207 0.84 11.93 -2.43
C PRO A 207 1.65 13.23 -2.43
N LYS A 208 1.09 14.24 -3.10
CA LYS A 208 1.71 15.54 -3.31
C LYS A 208 1.56 16.45 -2.09
N ILE A 209 2.47 17.42 -1.93
CA ILE A 209 2.45 18.41 -0.85
C ILE A 209 1.16 19.22 -0.85
N GLU A 210 0.58 19.48 -2.03
CA GLU A 210 -0.73 20.10 -2.20
C GLU A 210 -1.81 19.45 -1.30
N LEU A 211 -1.78 18.11 -1.18
CA LEU A 211 -2.71 17.37 -0.34
C LEU A 211 -2.66 17.87 1.11
N ALA A 212 -1.48 18.20 1.62
CA ALA A 212 -1.30 18.72 2.97
C ALA A 212 -1.67 20.20 3.10
N ARG A 213 -1.47 21.01 2.05
CA ARG A 213 -1.77 22.45 2.06
C ARG A 213 -3.21 22.81 1.69
N THR A 214 -4.01 21.82 1.30
CA THR A 214 -5.42 21.99 1.00
C THR A 214 -6.30 21.52 2.16
N PHE A 215 -7.23 22.36 2.61
CA PHE A 215 -8.12 22.03 3.74
C PHE A 215 -9.14 20.92 3.41
N LYS A 216 -9.74 20.95 2.21
CA LYS A 216 -10.71 19.96 1.73
C LYS A 216 -10.24 19.38 0.41
N ASN A 217 -9.97 18.09 0.41
CA ASN A 217 -9.51 17.38 -0.76
C ASN A 217 -10.62 16.51 -1.35
N PHE A 218 -10.66 16.51 -2.68
CA PHE A 218 -11.49 15.64 -3.50
C PHE A 218 -10.60 15.04 -4.59
N ILE A 219 -10.90 13.79 -4.94
CA ILE A 219 -10.49 13.26 -6.24
C ILE A 219 -11.57 13.69 -7.21
N GLU A 220 -11.18 14.41 -8.25
CA GLU A 220 -12.08 14.92 -9.29
C GLU A 220 -11.70 14.30 -10.63
N VAL A 221 -12.66 13.64 -11.27
CA VAL A 221 -12.47 12.97 -12.56
C VAL A 221 -13.52 13.48 -13.53
N ASP A 222 -13.14 13.76 -14.77
CA ASP A 222 -14.09 14.12 -15.83
C ASP A 222 -15.19 13.05 -15.96
N THR A 223 -16.44 13.46 -15.79
CA THR A 223 -17.61 12.61 -16.01
C THR A 223 -17.68 12.28 -17.49
N ILE A 224 -17.73 11.00 -17.83
CA ILE A 224 -17.98 10.54 -19.21
C ILE A 224 -19.44 10.10 -19.35
N THR A 225 -20.06 10.41 -20.49
CA THR A 225 -21.51 10.24 -20.72
C THR A 225 -21.94 8.79 -20.91
N ASP A 226 -20.99 7.87 -21.12
CA ASP A 226 -21.29 6.45 -21.36
C ASP A 226 -20.14 5.53 -20.90
N PRO A 227 -19.98 5.29 -19.59
CA PRO A 227 -18.87 4.46 -19.11
C PRO A 227 -19.08 2.96 -19.42
N LEU A 228 -20.30 2.53 -19.77
CA LEU A 228 -20.70 1.11 -19.75
C LEU A 228 -21.86 0.85 -20.73
N ASN A 229 -21.73 1.19 -22.01
CA ASN A 229 -22.68 0.69 -22.99
C ASN A 229 -22.58 -0.86 -22.97
N ASP A 230 -23.58 -1.54 -22.40
CA ASP A 230 -23.62 -2.99 -22.13
C ASP A 230 -23.45 -3.87 -23.39
N ASN A 231 -23.36 -3.24 -24.57
CA ASN A 231 -23.19 -3.85 -25.88
C ASN A 231 -21.72 -4.00 -26.31
N ASN A 232 -20.86 -4.45 -25.40
CA ASN A 232 -19.67 -5.31 -25.54
C ASN A 232 -18.83 -5.33 -26.86
N THR A 233 -18.78 -4.26 -27.64
CA THR A 233 -17.96 -4.16 -28.85
C THR A 233 -16.92 -3.05 -28.67
N TRP A 234 -15.67 -3.49 -28.50
CA TRP A 234 -14.48 -2.65 -28.49
C TRP A 234 -14.58 -1.57 -29.56
N GLN A 235 -14.61 -0.32 -29.15
CA GLN A 235 -14.35 0.77 -30.07
C GLN A 235 -12.92 1.28 -29.84
N VAL A 236 -12.28 1.67 -30.94
CA VAL A 236 -10.84 1.99 -31.02
C VAL A 236 -10.48 3.27 -30.22
N ASP A 237 -11.48 3.88 -29.58
CA ASP A 237 -11.49 5.13 -28.80
C ASP A 237 -11.74 4.93 -27.28
N ASP A 238 -11.67 3.70 -26.76
CA ASP A 238 -11.79 3.39 -25.31
C ASP A 238 -10.69 4.04 -24.41
N ALA A 239 -9.80 4.87 -24.96
CA ALA A 239 -8.76 5.59 -24.21
C ALA A 239 -9.36 6.49 -23.11
N ASP A 240 -10.45 7.18 -23.40
CA ASP A 240 -11.13 8.04 -22.43
C ASP A 240 -11.72 7.24 -21.27
N TYR A 241 -12.24 6.03 -21.54
CA TYR A 241 -12.66 5.10 -20.49
C TYR A 241 -11.50 4.71 -19.58
N PHE A 242 -10.35 4.32 -20.15
CA PHE A 242 -9.19 3.94 -19.35
C PHE A 242 -8.64 5.11 -18.55
N LEU A 243 -8.56 6.31 -19.13
CA LEU A 243 -8.12 7.53 -18.42
C LEU A 243 -9.07 7.86 -17.27
N HIS A 244 -10.39 7.80 -17.52
CA HIS A 244 -11.42 8.02 -16.51
C HIS A 244 -11.28 7.04 -15.34
N TRP A 245 -11.23 5.73 -15.60
CA TRP A 245 -11.13 4.73 -14.52
C TRP A 245 -9.77 4.71 -13.85
N HIS A 246 -8.69 5.01 -14.58
CA HIS A 246 -7.36 5.17 -14.01
C HIS A 246 -7.31 6.34 -13.02
N ALA A 247 -7.90 7.48 -13.36
CA ALA A 247 -8.01 8.61 -12.42
C ALA A 247 -8.85 8.22 -11.19
N LYS A 248 -9.93 7.46 -11.37
CA LYS A 248 -10.74 6.96 -10.25
C LYS A 248 -10.01 5.98 -9.33
N GLU A 249 -8.99 5.26 -9.80
CA GLU A 249 -8.17 4.36 -8.96
C GLU A 249 -7.48 5.07 -7.80
N GLU A 250 -7.33 6.40 -7.87
CA GLU A 250 -6.75 7.21 -6.80
C GLU A 250 -7.51 7.05 -5.48
N CYS A 251 -8.82 6.77 -5.52
CA CYS A 251 -9.63 6.62 -4.30
C CYS A 251 -9.16 5.44 -3.44
N LEU A 252 -8.50 4.45 -4.06
CA LEU A 252 -7.95 3.27 -3.39
C LEU A 252 -6.64 3.54 -2.65
N ASN A 253 -6.11 4.76 -2.74
CA ASN A 253 -4.96 5.24 -1.95
C ASN A 253 -5.37 5.83 -0.60
N TYR A 254 -6.67 5.85 -0.30
CA TYR A 254 -7.22 6.43 0.91
C TYR A 254 -8.13 5.43 1.62
N ILE A 255 -8.28 5.60 2.94
CA ILE A 255 -9.17 4.81 3.77
C ILE A 255 -10.13 5.73 4.51
N ASP A 256 -11.40 5.32 4.56
CA ASP A 256 -12.38 5.92 5.45
C ASP A 256 -11.91 5.77 6.91
N PRO A 257 -11.71 6.87 7.66
CA PRO A 257 -11.41 6.79 9.09
C PRO A 257 -12.41 5.93 9.88
N CYS A 258 -13.69 5.92 9.48
CA CYS A 258 -14.70 5.08 10.10
C CYS A 258 -14.37 3.58 9.96
N ALA A 259 -14.02 3.15 8.75
CA ALA A 259 -13.62 1.77 8.47
C ALA A 259 -12.29 1.39 9.13
N PHE A 260 -11.35 2.34 9.21
CA PHE A 260 -10.10 2.15 9.94
C PHE A 260 -10.36 1.84 11.42
N TYR A 261 -11.13 2.69 12.10
CA TYR A 261 -11.43 2.50 13.52
C TYR A 261 -12.31 1.29 13.77
N GLY A 262 -13.30 1.01 12.93
CA GLY A 262 -14.12 -0.20 13.08
C GLY A 262 -13.32 -1.49 12.82
N SER A 263 -12.22 -1.44 12.06
CA SER A 263 -11.30 -2.58 11.94
C SER A 263 -10.55 -2.91 13.26
N PHE A 264 -10.65 -2.06 14.29
CA PHE A 264 -10.15 -2.35 15.64
C PHE A 264 -11.05 -3.27 16.47
N CYS A 265 -12.11 -3.90 15.93
CA CYS A 265 -12.87 -4.95 16.65
C CYS A 265 -11.96 -6.01 17.35
N ARG A 266 -10.76 -6.20 16.78
CA ARG A 266 -9.56 -6.95 17.21
C ARG A 266 -8.85 -6.58 18.50
N SER A 267 -8.75 -5.29 18.65
CA SER A 267 -7.57 -4.62 19.15
C SER A 267 -8.03 -3.40 19.91
N LYS A 268 -7.11 -2.86 20.70
CA LYS A 268 -7.46 -1.75 21.56
C LYS A 268 -7.27 -0.47 20.77
N VAL A 269 -8.36 0.27 20.61
CA VAL A 269 -8.30 1.69 20.34
C VAL A 269 -8.60 2.41 21.65
N PHE A 270 -7.97 3.57 21.82
CA PHE A 270 -8.17 4.43 22.96
C PHE A 270 -8.85 5.71 22.48
N TYR A 271 -9.60 6.38 23.35
CA TYR A 271 -9.98 7.76 23.10
C TYR A 271 -9.69 8.60 24.34
N MET A 272 -9.58 9.90 24.14
CA MET A 272 -9.35 10.87 25.20
C MET A 272 -10.65 11.64 25.46
N SER A 273 -11.03 11.78 26.73
CA SER A 273 -12.09 12.69 27.18
C SER A 273 -11.55 13.53 28.34
N GLY A 274 -11.26 14.80 28.06
CA GLY A 274 -10.42 15.62 28.94
C GLY A 274 -9.04 14.97 29.15
N ALA A 275 -8.62 14.83 30.42
CA ALA A 275 -7.38 14.15 30.79
C ALA A 275 -7.54 12.61 30.86
N ASN A 276 -8.77 12.10 30.80
CA ASN A 276 -9.04 10.67 30.96
C ASN A 276 -8.81 9.93 29.66
N LYS A 277 -8.07 8.83 29.79
CA LYS A 277 -7.82 7.89 28.72
C LYS A 277 -8.72 6.67 28.87
N THR A 278 -9.67 6.53 27.96
CA THR A 278 -10.57 5.36 27.92
C THR A 278 -10.08 4.36 26.90
N LYS A 279 -10.14 3.08 27.25
CA LYS A 279 -9.71 1.97 26.42
C LYS A 279 -10.92 1.17 25.96
N LEU A 280 -11.11 1.11 24.66
CA LEU A 280 -12.20 0.36 24.03
C LEU A 280 -11.72 -1.07 23.75
N ASN A 281 -12.44 -2.05 24.28
CA ASN A 281 -12.11 -3.48 24.24
C ASN A 281 -13.10 -4.29 23.40
N THR A 282 -14.29 -3.77 23.13
CA THR A 282 -15.32 -4.50 22.38
C THR A 282 -15.73 -3.77 21.10
N PRO A 283 -16.22 -4.49 20.07
CA PRO A 283 -16.81 -3.88 18.89
C PRO A 283 -17.94 -2.89 19.23
N GLN A 284 -18.73 -3.19 20.26
CA GLN A 284 -19.84 -2.33 20.69
C GLN A 284 -19.37 -1.01 21.28
N GLU A 285 -18.36 -1.05 22.15
CA GLU A 285 -17.75 0.16 22.72
C GLU A 285 -17.15 1.03 21.59
N ILE A 286 -16.47 0.43 20.62
CA ILE A 286 -15.94 1.15 19.45
C ILE A 286 -17.07 1.79 18.65
N TYR A 287 -18.15 1.05 18.41
CA TYR A 287 -19.30 1.53 17.65
C TYR A 287 -19.95 2.75 18.33
N ASN A 288 -20.28 2.63 19.62
CA ASN A 288 -20.99 3.66 20.37
C ASN A 288 -20.12 4.90 20.66
N ASP A 289 -18.88 4.69 21.10
CA ASP A 289 -18.05 5.78 21.62
C ASP A 289 -17.28 6.51 20.53
N VAL A 290 -17.03 5.85 19.39
CA VAL A 290 -16.21 6.40 18.29
C VAL A 290 -16.98 6.45 16.97
N LEU A 291 -17.51 5.32 16.49
CA LEU A 291 -18.07 5.26 15.15
C LEU A 291 -19.40 6.02 15.01
N ASP A 292 -20.16 6.17 16.10
CA ASP A 292 -21.45 6.86 16.09
C ASP A 292 -21.37 8.31 15.56
N LYS A 293 -20.19 8.93 15.63
CA LYS A 293 -19.94 10.28 15.11
C LYS A 293 -19.80 10.35 13.60
N PHE A 294 -19.61 9.23 12.92
CA PHE A 294 -19.43 9.14 11.48
C PHE A 294 -20.74 8.79 10.78
N LYS A 295 -20.92 9.35 9.58
CA LYS A 295 -22.05 9.00 8.72
C LYS A 295 -21.91 7.60 8.13
N ASN A 296 -20.67 7.14 7.93
CA ASN A 296 -20.35 5.85 7.31
C ASN A 296 -20.29 4.66 8.28
N LYS A 297 -20.75 4.81 9.52
CA LYS A 297 -20.64 3.78 10.58
C LYS A 297 -21.19 2.40 10.22
N ASN A 298 -22.15 2.34 9.30
CA ASN A 298 -22.78 1.11 8.82
C ASN A 298 -22.43 0.79 7.35
N LYS A 299 -21.19 1.04 6.93
CA LYS A 299 -20.68 0.72 5.58
C LYS A 299 -19.49 -0.22 5.62
N VAL A 300 -19.52 -1.31 4.86
CA VAL A 300 -18.32 -2.13 4.57
C VAL A 300 -17.75 -1.78 3.20
N TYR A 301 -16.45 -1.58 3.17
CA TYR A 301 -15.70 -1.36 1.93
C TYR A 301 -15.04 -2.66 1.50
N LEU A 302 -15.44 -3.19 0.34
CA LEU A 302 -14.83 -4.35 -0.29
C LEU A 302 -13.96 -3.89 -1.47
N ASN A 303 -12.65 -3.91 -1.25
CA ASN A 303 -11.66 -3.65 -2.29
C ASN A 303 -11.15 -4.98 -2.85
N ILE A 304 -11.36 -5.20 -4.14
CA ILE A 304 -10.85 -6.36 -4.88
C ILE A 304 -9.84 -5.83 -5.89
N LYS A 305 -8.59 -6.30 -5.81
CA LYS A 305 -7.54 -5.94 -6.78
C LYS A 305 -7.11 -7.16 -7.57
N GLU A 306 -6.80 -6.97 -8.85
CA GLU A 306 -6.18 -8.03 -9.67
C GLU A 306 -4.65 -8.11 -9.46
N ASP A 307 -4.00 -8.99 -10.20
CA ASP A 307 -2.55 -9.29 -10.12
C ASP A 307 -1.64 -8.10 -10.42
N SER A 308 -2.11 -7.16 -11.24
CA SER A 308 -1.45 -5.89 -11.53
C SER A 308 -1.52 -4.87 -10.38
N GLY A 309 -2.38 -5.09 -9.38
CA GLY A 309 -2.64 -4.14 -8.30
C GLY A 309 -3.66 -3.03 -8.64
N PHE A 310 -4.30 -3.06 -9.80
CA PHE A 310 -5.48 -2.26 -10.13
C PHE A 310 -6.76 -2.93 -9.60
N SER A 311 -7.89 -2.20 -9.58
CA SER A 311 -9.18 -2.78 -9.18
C SER A 311 -9.62 -3.94 -10.06
N PHE A 312 -10.52 -4.74 -9.50
CA PHE A 312 -11.12 -5.88 -10.18
C PHE A 312 -11.81 -5.46 -11.48
N ASN A 313 -11.44 -6.11 -12.57
CA ASN A 313 -11.95 -5.81 -13.91
C ASN A 313 -11.52 -4.47 -14.51
N PHE A 314 -10.43 -3.88 -14.01
CA PHE A 314 -9.84 -2.66 -14.58
C PHE A 314 -9.55 -2.78 -16.09
N PHE A 315 -8.99 -3.93 -16.51
CA PHE A 315 -8.72 -4.22 -17.93
C PHE A 315 -9.87 -4.94 -18.67
N ARG A 316 -11.10 -4.92 -18.13
CA ARG A 316 -12.29 -5.55 -18.73
C ARG A 316 -12.14 -7.05 -19.09
N LYS A 317 -11.25 -7.78 -18.40
CA LYS A 317 -11.01 -9.24 -18.59
C LYS A 317 -12.12 -10.13 -18.01
N TYR A 318 -13.00 -9.54 -17.21
CA TYR A 318 -14.03 -10.21 -16.43
C TYR A 318 -15.37 -9.49 -16.62
N SER A 319 -16.46 -10.12 -16.15
CA SER A 319 -17.69 -9.36 -15.95
C SER A 319 -17.51 -8.40 -14.77
N PRO A 320 -18.01 -7.15 -14.82
CA PRO A 320 -18.02 -6.27 -13.65
C PRO A 320 -18.99 -6.77 -12.55
N ASN A 321 -19.87 -7.71 -12.90
CA ASN A 321 -20.84 -8.28 -11.99
C ASN A 321 -20.23 -9.40 -11.14
N ILE A 322 -20.21 -9.19 -9.83
CA ILE A 322 -19.84 -10.20 -8.83
C ILE A 322 -21.10 -10.83 -8.22
N ARG A 323 -20.98 -12.06 -7.73
CA ARG A 323 -22.04 -12.69 -6.93
C ARG A 323 -21.77 -12.43 -5.46
N PHE A 324 -22.74 -11.88 -4.73
CA PHE A 324 -22.54 -11.50 -3.33
C PHE A 324 -23.77 -11.81 -2.48
N SER A 325 -23.57 -12.25 -1.24
CA SER A 325 -24.67 -12.42 -0.28
C SER A 325 -24.20 -12.24 1.16
N LEU A 326 -25.04 -11.62 1.97
CA LEU A 326 -24.94 -11.60 3.43
C LEU A 326 -25.76 -12.71 4.10
N ASP A 327 -26.77 -13.24 3.40
CA ASP A 327 -27.50 -14.43 3.86
C ASP A 327 -26.67 -15.69 3.56
N GLU A 328 -26.50 -16.55 4.57
CA GLU A 328 -25.83 -17.85 4.51
C GLU A 328 -26.63 -18.89 3.70
N ASN A 329 -27.95 -18.71 3.57
CA ASN A 329 -28.84 -19.64 2.89
C ASN A 329 -29.20 -19.24 1.45
N ALA A 330 -29.01 -17.96 1.07
CA ALA A 330 -29.32 -17.48 -0.26
C ALA A 330 -28.58 -18.24 -1.38
N ASN A 331 -29.22 -18.33 -2.54
CA ASN A 331 -28.58 -18.82 -3.75
C ASN A 331 -27.73 -17.71 -4.39
N LEU A 332 -26.39 -17.78 -4.25
CA LEU A 332 -25.49 -16.78 -4.83
C LEU A 332 -25.65 -16.59 -6.34
N SER A 333 -26.14 -17.58 -7.08
CA SER A 333 -26.31 -17.47 -8.53
C SER A 333 -27.35 -16.42 -8.95
N GLN A 334 -28.27 -16.05 -8.04
CA GLN A 334 -29.30 -15.05 -8.27
C GLN A 334 -28.91 -13.65 -7.76
N ASN A 335 -27.84 -13.55 -6.96
CA ASN A 335 -27.45 -12.30 -6.30
C ASN A 335 -26.26 -11.65 -7.01
N SER A 336 -26.52 -11.06 -8.18
CA SER A 336 -25.50 -10.39 -8.99
C SER A 336 -25.46 -8.89 -8.70
N PHE A 337 -24.27 -8.36 -8.43
CA PHE A 337 -24.05 -6.93 -8.17
C PHE A 337 -22.92 -6.39 -9.02
N ASN A 338 -23.10 -5.20 -9.57
CA ASN A 338 -22.02 -4.49 -10.25
C ASN A 338 -21.00 -4.00 -9.21
N PHE A 339 -19.74 -4.47 -9.30
CA PHE A 339 -18.65 -4.06 -8.42
C PHE A 339 -18.45 -2.54 -8.43
N TYR A 340 -18.67 -1.90 -9.59
CA TYR A 340 -18.57 -0.47 -9.82
C TYR A 340 -19.88 0.30 -9.59
N GLY A 341 -20.91 -0.32 -9.00
CA GLY A 341 -22.23 0.28 -8.83
C GLY A 341 -22.27 1.58 -8.01
N SER A 342 -21.20 1.89 -7.26
CA SER A 342 -21.03 3.17 -6.57
C SER A 342 -20.52 4.30 -7.47
N GLY A 343 -20.15 4.00 -8.72
CA GLY A 343 -19.44 4.89 -9.64
C GLY A 343 -17.92 4.95 -9.42
N TRP A 344 -17.39 4.15 -8.47
CA TRP A 344 -15.98 4.15 -8.05
C TRP A 344 -15.44 2.71 -7.96
N PRO A 345 -14.11 2.49 -8.05
CA PRO A 345 -13.48 1.17 -8.07
C PRO A 345 -13.45 0.44 -6.71
N ILE A 346 -14.53 0.57 -5.94
CA ILE A 346 -14.71 -0.05 -4.64
C ILE A 346 -16.19 -0.40 -4.42
N PHE A 347 -16.44 -1.64 -3.98
CA PHE A 347 -17.78 -2.10 -3.68
C PHE A 347 -18.17 -1.72 -2.25
N ILE A 348 -19.27 -1.00 -2.08
CA ILE A 348 -19.75 -0.51 -0.79
C ILE A 348 -21.01 -1.29 -0.41
N ILE A 349 -20.94 -2.00 0.72
CA ILE A 349 -22.06 -2.74 1.29
C ILE A 349 -22.69 -1.86 2.37
N ASN A 350 -23.97 -1.56 2.23
CA ASN A 350 -24.73 -0.73 3.17
C ASN A 350 -25.48 -1.60 4.19
N ASN A 351 -25.89 -0.99 5.30
CA ASN A 351 -26.67 -1.65 6.36
C ASN A 351 -27.96 -2.29 5.83
N ASP A 352 -28.61 -1.64 4.88
CA ASP A 352 -29.90 -2.09 4.33
C ASP A 352 -29.78 -3.38 3.51
N SER A 353 -28.55 -3.83 3.23
CA SER A 353 -28.26 -5.13 2.62
C SER A 353 -28.28 -6.29 3.61
N ILE A 354 -28.34 -6.03 4.92
CA ILE A 354 -28.35 -7.07 5.96
C ILE A 354 -29.76 -7.68 6.06
N PRO A 355 -29.89 -9.02 6.00
CA PRO A 355 -31.18 -9.68 6.21
C PRO A 355 -31.73 -9.40 7.63
N PRO A 356 -33.04 -9.15 7.79
CA PRO A 356 -33.65 -9.00 9.11
C PRO A 356 -33.40 -10.23 10.00
N SER A 357 -33.33 -10.04 11.33
CA SER A 357 -33.27 -11.12 12.35
C SER A 357 -31.89 -11.73 12.66
N TYR A 358 -30.80 -11.04 12.36
CA TYR A 358 -29.45 -11.55 12.57
C TYR A 358 -28.88 -11.27 13.97
N TYR A 359 -29.41 -11.91 15.02
CA TYR A 359 -28.89 -11.81 16.40
C TYR A 359 -27.51 -12.49 16.60
N LYS A 360 -26.50 -12.08 15.84
CA LYS A 360 -25.13 -12.63 15.86
C LYS A 360 -24.13 -11.50 16.04
N LYS A 361 -22.99 -11.81 16.68
CA LYS A 361 -21.84 -10.87 16.77
C LYS A 361 -21.18 -10.57 15.41
N SER A 362 -21.57 -11.29 14.37
CA SER A 362 -20.96 -11.22 13.04
C SER A 362 -21.85 -11.87 11.99
N ILE A 363 -21.79 -11.37 10.76
CA ILE A 363 -22.39 -12.00 9.58
C ILE A 363 -21.31 -12.54 8.65
N LYS A 364 -21.58 -13.69 8.01
CA LYS A 364 -20.68 -14.32 7.05
C LYS A 364 -21.05 -13.85 5.64
N ALA A 365 -20.26 -12.92 5.12
CA ALA A 365 -20.38 -12.47 3.75
C ALA A 365 -19.76 -13.51 2.79
N ARG A 366 -20.44 -13.74 1.68
CA ARG A 366 -20.08 -14.71 0.64
C ARG A 366 -19.94 -13.96 -0.68
N VAL A 367 -18.81 -14.12 -1.36
CA VAL A 367 -18.55 -13.51 -2.66
C VAL A 367 -18.04 -14.54 -3.65
N SER A 368 -18.54 -14.52 -4.88
CA SER A 368 -18.07 -15.36 -5.98
C SER A 368 -17.75 -14.45 -7.16
N LEU A 369 -16.52 -14.56 -7.67
CA LEU A 369 -15.98 -13.68 -8.70
C LEU A 369 -16.08 -14.36 -10.08
N PRO A 370 -16.35 -13.62 -11.16
CA PRO A 370 -16.32 -14.19 -12.50
C PRO A 370 -14.90 -14.62 -12.88
N ILE A 371 -14.81 -15.76 -13.57
CA ILE A 371 -13.52 -16.36 -13.97
C ILE A 371 -12.91 -15.58 -15.15
N GLY A 372 -13.75 -15.21 -16.13
CA GLY A 372 -13.32 -14.56 -17.37
C GLY A 372 -12.12 -15.26 -18.00
N GLU A 373 -11.07 -14.50 -18.31
CA GLU A 373 -9.83 -15.02 -18.90
C GLU A 373 -8.87 -15.68 -17.89
N ASN A 374 -9.08 -15.50 -16.57
CA ASN A 374 -8.18 -16.04 -15.56
C ASN A 374 -8.44 -17.54 -15.37
N THR A 375 -7.70 -18.34 -16.14
CA THR A 375 -7.94 -19.79 -16.17
C THR A 375 -7.29 -20.58 -15.05
N ASN A 376 -6.55 -19.91 -14.16
CA ASN A 376 -6.00 -20.54 -12.96
C ASN A 376 -6.08 -19.59 -11.73
N PRO A 377 -7.29 -19.23 -11.29
CA PRO A 377 -7.52 -18.17 -10.33
C PRO A 377 -7.12 -18.53 -8.90
N LEU A 378 -6.58 -17.55 -8.17
CA LEU A 378 -6.33 -17.62 -6.73
C LEU A 378 -6.87 -16.38 -6.04
N VAL A 379 -7.71 -16.57 -5.02
CA VAL A 379 -8.15 -15.46 -4.16
C VAL A 379 -7.33 -15.45 -2.88
N TYR A 380 -6.73 -14.30 -2.59
CA TYR A 380 -5.99 -14.05 -1.36
C TYR A 380 -6.63 -12.89 -0.58
N MET A 381 -6.93 -13.09 0.69
CA MET A 381 -7.50 -12.05 1.54
C MET A 381 -6.41 -11.26 2.27
N SER A 382 -6.08 -10.10 1.74
CA SER A 382 -5.08 -9.17 2.27
C SER A 382 -5.52 -8.50 3.58
N SER A 383 -6.80 -8.12 3.68
CA SER A 383 -7.38 -7.48 4.87
C SER A 383 -8.80 -8.00 5.16
N GLY A 384 -9.28 -7.87 6.39
CA GLY A 384 -10.58 -8.39 6.85
C GLY A 384 -10.49 -9.68 7.69
N TYR A 385 -11.57 -10.44 7.83
CA TYR A 385 -11.66 -11.61 8.72
C TYR A 385 -12.24 -12.85 8.01
N VAL A 386 -11.74 -14.08 8.26
CA VAL A 386 -12.21 -15.30 7.54
C VAL A 386 -13.21 -16.13 8.35
N LYS A 387 -12.76 -16.66 9.49
CA LYS A 387 -13.47 -17.67 10.29
C LYS A 387 -13.77 -17.21 11.71
N SER A 388 -12.93 -16.31 12.17
CA SER A 388 -13.06 -15.63 13.45
C SER A 388 -12.31 -14.32 13.29
N PHE A 389 -12.54 -13.39 14.20
CA PHE A 389 -11.79 -12.15 14.18
C PHE A 389 -10.30 -12.33 14.63
N LYS A 390 -9.76 -13.57 14.71
CA LYS A 390 -8.36 -13.83 15.13
C LYS A 390 -7.41 -13.51 13.98
N LYS A 391 -6.15 -13.16 14.30
CA LYS A 391 -5.09 -13.02 13.29
C LYS A 391 -5.06 -14.27 12.41
N LYS A 392 -5.11 -14.08 11.09
CA LYS A 392 -5.16 -15.18 10.13
C LYS A 392 -3.83 -15.92 10.14
N LYS A 393 -3.88 -17.25 10.18
CA LYS A 393 -2.74 -18.07 9.75
C LYS A 393 -2.61 -17.92 8.23
N ALA A 394 -1.39 -17.96 7.69
CA ALA A 394 -1.13 -17.82 6.26
C ALA A 394 -2.08 -18.69 5.41
N LYS A 395 -2.22 -19.98 5.75
CA LYS A 395 -3.13 -20.93 5.08
C LYS A 395 -4.60 -20.55 5.00
N HIS A 396 -5.09 -19.64 5.86
CA HIS A 396 -6.48 -19.20 5.85
C HIS A 396 -6.70 -17.95 5.00
N ARG A 397 -5.63 -17.30 4.53
CA ARG A 397 -5.71 -16.15 3.63
C ARG A 397 -5.97 -16.56 2.20
N PHE A 398 -5.47 -17.73 1.82
CA PHE A 398 -5.58 -18.26 0.47
C PHE A 398 -6.80 -19.14 0.35
N GLN A 399 -7.57 -18.91 -0.70
CA GLN A 399 -8.68 -19.74 -1.10
C GLN A 399 -8.37 -20.22 -2.52
N LEU A 400 -7.78 -21.40 -2.58
CA LEU A 400 -7.41 -22.09 -3.82
C LEU A 400 -8.68 -22.60 -4.49
N HIS A 401 -8.82 -22.29 -5.78
CA HIS A 401 -9.94 -22.75 -6.58
C HIS A 401 -9.42 -23.56 -7.76
N VAL A 402 -10.01 -24.74 -7.95
CA VAL A 402 -9.87 -25.52 -9.18
C VAL A 402 -11.08 -25.19 -10.02
N THR A 403 -10.87 -24.55 -11.17
CA THR A 403 -11.95 -24.28 -12.12
C THR A 403 -12.30 -25.57 -12.84
N THR A 404 -13.57 -25.94 -12.87
CA THR A 404 -14.06 -27.02 -13.73
C THR A 404 -14.59 -26.44 -15.04
N THR A 405 -14.52 -27.21 -16.13
CA THR A 405 -15.08 -26.83 -17.42
C THR A 405 -16.55 -26.38 -17.28
N GLY A 406 -16.91 -25.25 -17.89
CA GLY A 406 -18.27 -24.70 -17.87
C GLY A 406 -18.61 -23.79 -16.68
N GLN A 407 -17.72 -23.61 -15.70
CA GLN A 407 -17.93 -22.61 -14.65
C GLN A 407 -17.66 -21.20 -15.16
N THR A 408 -18.61 -20.29 -14.94
CA THR A 408 -18.45 -18.86 -15.25
C THR A 408 -17.95 -18.05 -14.06
N ASN A 409 -18.08 -18.59 -12.85
CA ASN A 409 -17.71 -17.94 -11.60
C ASN A 409 -16.95 -18.92 -10.68
N LEU A 410 -16.11 -18.37 -9.81
CA LEU A 410 -15.41 -19.13 -8.77
C LEU A 410 -16.40 -19.70 -7.75
N LYS A 411 -15.94 -20.74 -7.04
CA LYS A 411 -16.57 -21.10 -5.77
C LYS A 411 -16.49 -19.91 -4.80
N GLU A 412 -17.50 -19.83 -3.94
CA GLU A 412 -17.63 -18.73 -2.98
C GLU A 412 -16.42 -18.59 -2.05
N VAL A 413 -16.01 -17.34 -1.89
CA VAL A 413 -15.05 -16.85 -0.92
C VAL A 413 -15.80 -16.23 0.24
N ASN A 414 -15.42 -16.62 1.45
CA ASN A 414 -16.11 -16.22 2.67
C ASN A 414 -15.28 -15.28 3.54
N PHE A 415 -15.92 -14.24 4.09
CA PHE A 415 -15.35 -13.35 5.10
C PHE A 415 -16.40 -12.96 6.15
N LEU A 416 -15.95 -12.48 7.31
CA LEU A 416 -16.81 -12.04 8.41
C LEU A 416 -16.88 -10.53 8.47
N ILE A 417 -18.10 -10.02 8.67
CA ILE A 417 -18.38 -8.62 8.97
C ILE A 417 -18.88 -8.56 10.43
N PRO A 418 -18.28 -7.72 11.28
CA PRO A 418 -18.76 -7.52 12.65
C PRO A 418 -20.08 -6.76 12.68
N LEU A 419 -20.94 -7.14 13.62
CA LEU A 419 -22.21 -6.46 13.90
C LEU A 419 -22.17 -5.80 15.29
N SER A 420 -22.92 -4.71 15.44
CA SER A 420 -23.25 -4.11 16.74
C SER A 420 -24.28 -4.99 17.48
N LEU A 421 -24.64 -4.62 18.72
CA LEU A 421 -25.70 -5.28 19.48
C LEU A 421 -27.10 -5.04 18.91
N LEU A 422 -27.25 -4.05 18.02
CA LEU A 422 -28.50 -3.75 17.31
C LEU A 422 -28.49 -4.34 15.89
N ASP A 423 -27.62 -5.33 15.66
CA ASP A 423 -27.41 -5.99 14.36
C ASP A 423 -27.03 -5.04 13.21
N GLU A 424 -26.48 -3.86 13.54
CA GLU A 424 -25.95 -2.93 12.55
C GLU A 424 -24.55 -3.35 12.13
N VAL A 425 -24.25 -3.24 10.85
CA VAL A 425 -22.89 -3.44 10.35
C VAL A 425 -21.94 -2.46 11.02
N ILE A 426 -20.80 -2.96 11.51
CA ILE A 426 -19.70 -2.11 11.95
C ILE A 426 -18.81 -1.84 10.73
N SER A 427 -18.53 -0.56 10.47
CA SER A 427 -17.71 -0.18 9.32
C SER A 427 -16.33 -0.82 9.35
N ILE A 428 -15.99 -1.56 8.29
CA ILE A 428 -14.68 -2.19 8.13
C ILE A 428 -14.21 -2.11 6.69
N TYR A 429 -12.90 -2.31 6.51
CA TYR A 429 -12.29 -2.50 5.20
C TYR A 429 -11.93 -3.97 5.00
N VAL A 430 -12.32 -4.52 3.84
CA VAL A 430 -12.02 -5.88 3.41
C VAL A 430 -11.23 -5.79 2.10
N GLY A 431 -10.06 -6.43 2.11
CA GLY A 431 -9.16 -6.45 0.95
C GLY A 431 -9.04 -7.86 0.39
N LEU A 432 -9.36 -8.02 -0.89
CA LEU A 432 -9.15 -9.24 -1.66
C LEU A 432 -8.17 -8.97 -2.80
N LYS A 433 -7.33 -9.96 -3.09
CA LYS A 433 -6.48 -10.03 -4.26
C LYS A 433 -6.95 -11.19 -5.13
N TYR A 434 -7.21 -10.92 -6.40
CA TYR A 434 -7.61 -11.89 -7.39
C TYR A 434 -6.44 -12.12 -8.35
N PHE A 435 -5.64 -13.13 -8.02
CA PHE A 435 -4.43 -13.45 -8.75
C PHE A 435 -4.69 -14.47 -9.86
N GLU A 436 -3.96 -14.33 -10.96
CA GLU A 436 -3.78 -15.37 -11.96
C GLU A 436 -2.54 -16.18 -11.61
N ARG A 437 -2.68 -17.50 -11.48
CA ARG A 437 -1.54 -18.40 -11.26
C ARG A 437 -1.00 -18.87 -12.59
N TYR A 438 0.30 -19.12 -12.62
CA TYR A 438 0.92 -19.78 -13.76
C TYR A 438 0.39 -21.20 -13.91
N ASN A 439 0.17 -21.66 -15.15
CA ASN A 439 -0.23 -23.04 -15.43
C ASN A 439 0.67 -23.63 -16.52
N ALA A 440 1.72 -24.34 -16.10
CA ALA A 440 2.70 -24.94 -16.99
C ALA A 440 2.05 -25.76 -18.12
N ASN A 441 1.02 -26.56 -17.81
CA ASN A 441 0.39 -27.45 -18.78
C ASN A 441 -0.35 -26.71 -19.90
N LYS A 442 -0.88 -25.51 -19.63
CA LYS A 442 -1.63 -24.72 -20.60
C LYS A 442 -0.75 -23.68 -21.30
N ASP A 443 0.22 -23.12 -20.60
CA ASP A 443 1.08 -22.07 -21.13
C ASP A 443 2.15 -22.63 -22.09
N HIS A 444 2.49 -23.93 -22.02
CA HIS A 444 3.40 -24.57 -22.96
C HIS A 444 2.82 -24.84 -24.36
N SER A 445 1.50 -24.97 -24.50
CA SER A 445 0.88 -25.36 -25.78
C SER A 445 0.60 -24.19 -26.73
N ASN A 446 0.64 -22.94 -26.25
CA ASN A 446 0.44 -21.74 -27.06
C ASN A 446 1.77 -21.02 -27.32
N SER A 447 2.53 -21.50 -28.30
CA SER A 447 3.92 -21.10 -28.63
C SER A 447 4.15 -19.66 -29.12
N THR A 448 3.12 -18.80 -29.15
CA THR A 448 3.24 -17.40 -29.62
C THR A 448 3.39 -16.37 -28.50
N LYS A 449 3.13 -16.73 -27.24
CA LYS A 449 3.47 -15.88 -26.09
C LYS A 449 4.94 -16.10 -25.75
N LEU A 450 5.71 -15.01 -25.62
CA LEU A 450 7.06 -15.06 -25.05
C LEU A 450 6.99 -15.85 -23.74
N LEU A 451 7.44 -17.11 -23.79
CA LEU A 451 7.37 -18.01 -22.64
C LEU A 451 8.22 -17.39 -21.52
N PRO A 452 7.62 -16.95 -20.41
CA PRO A 452 8.39 -16.60 -19.23
C PRO A 452 9.24 -17.81 -18.87
N ASN A 453 10.50 -17.55 -18.53
CA ASN A 453 11.47 -18.62 -18.42
C ASN A 453 11.06 -19.55 -17.27
N ILE A 454 10.76 -20.81 -17.61
CA ILE A 454 9.95 -21.79 -16.88
C ILE A 454 10.43 -22.04 -15.44
N ILE A 455 11.67 -21.68 -15.12
CA ILE A 455 12.31 -22.01 -13.86
C ILE A 455 12.17 -20.87 -12.82
N TYR A 456 11.95 -19.61 -13.24
CA TYR A 456 11.91 -18.47 -12.32
C TYR A 456 10.89 -17.43 -12.76
N ASN A 457 9.65 -17.56 -12.26
CA ASN A 457 8.54 -16.66 -12.61
C ASN A 457 8.62 -15.33 -11.85
N ILE A 458 9.77 -14.67 -11.99
CA ILE A 458 10.01 -13.30 -11.52
C ILE A 458 9.72 -12.28 -12.62
N ASP A 459 9.47 -12.79 -13.82
CA ASP A 459 8.92 -12.05 -14.92
C ASP A 459 7.63 -11.36 -14.47
N ASN A 460 7.48 -10.10 -14.86
CA ASN A 460 6.25 -9.35 -14.65
C ASN A 460 5.90 -9.03 -13.18
N LEU A 461 6.85 -9.13 -12.25
CA LEU A 461 6.64 -8.77 -10.84
C LEU A 461 6.98 -7.32 -10.51
N TYR A 462 8.00 -6.77 -11.15
CA TYR A 462 8.46 -5.41 -10.90
C TYR A 462 7.87 -4.45 -11.90
N ARG A 463 7.41 -3.29 -11.41
CA ARG A 463 6.96 -2.15 -12.21
C ARG A 463 7.99 -1.03 -12.02
N PRO A 464 9.03 -0.95 -12.86
CA PRO A 464 10.18 -0.06 -12.63
C PRO A 464 9.76 1.40 -12.46
N HIS A 465 8.84 1.91 -13.28
CA HIS A 465 8.31 3.28 -13.17
C HIS A 465 7.54 3.56 -11.88
N SER A 466 7.06 2.52 -11.21
CA SER A 466 6.33 2.64 -9.94
C SER A 466 7.23 2.43 -8.72
N LEU A 467 8.44 1.90 -8.93
CA LEU A 467 9.45 1.63 -7.90
C LEU A 467 10.46 2.77 -7.91
N ASN A 468 10.18 3.81 -7.13
CA ASN A 468 11.05 4.97 -7.01
C ASN A 468 11.93 4.86 -5.77
N LEU A 469 13.24 4.94 -5.95
CA LEU A 469 14.14 5.16 -4.82
C LEU A 469 13.90 6.59 -4.35
N ARG A 470 13.12 6.71 -3.27
CA ARG A 470 12.93 7.99 -2.58
C ARG A 470 14.31 8.58 -2.29
N PRO A 471 14.41 9.91 -2.18
CA PRO A 471 15.65 10.59 -1.84
C PRO A 471 16.08 10.22 -0.41
N ILE A 472 16.74 9.08 -0.29
CA ILE A 472 17.46 8.66 0.89
C ILE A 472 18.81 9.37 0.80
N ARG A 473 19.27 9.95 1.93
CA ARG A 473 20.53 10.71 2.05
C ARG A 473 21.66 10.15 1.17
N ASN A 474 22.43 11.03 0.54
CA ASN A 474 23.49 10.61 -0.38
C ASN A 474 24.66 9.87 0.28
N ASN A 475 24.76 9.93 1.61
CA ASN A 475 25.88 9.37 2.37
C ASN A 475 25.71 7.88 2.77
N VAL A 476 24.75 7.15 2.21
CA VAL A 476 24.64 5.70 2.44
C VAL A 476 25.14 4.89 1.26
N SER A 477 25.93 3.85 1.52
CA SER A 477 26.46 2.91 0.52
C SER A 477 25.35 2.20 -0.25
N VAL A 478 24.24 1.87 0.42
CA VAL A 478 23.08 1.23 -0.17
C VAL A 478 21.80 1.94 0.26
N LYS A 479 20.97 2.33 -0.71
CA LYS A 479 19.60 2.83 -0.50
C LYS A 479 18.64 1.68 -0.77
N ALA A 480 17.61 1.47 0.06
CA ALA A 480 16.67 0.38 -0.14
C ALA A 480 15.27 0.71 0.38
N ILE A 481 14.25 0.33 -0.37
CA ILE A 481 12.84 0.51 -0.03
C ILE A 481 12.09 -0.79 -0.36
N VAL A 482 11.23 -1.22 0.56
CA VAL A 482 10.30 -2.32 0.33
C VAL A 482 8.89 -1.75 0.31
N TYR A 483 8.22 -1.90 -0.82
CA TYR A 483 6.83 -1.49 -0.99
C TYR A 483 5.92 -2.57 -0.49
N ARG A 484 4.97 -2.20 0.36
CA ARG A 484 4.06 -3.16 1.00
C ARG A 484 2.86 -3.54 0.14
N GLU A 485 3.02 -3.46 -1.17
CA GLU A 485 2.07 -4.02 -2.14
C GLU A 485 2.29 -5.54 -2.20
N GLU A 486 1.22 -6.32 -2.10
CA GLU A 486 1.30 -7.78 -2.17
C GLU A 486 1.25 -8.25 -3.63
N VAL A 487 2.31 -8.93 -4.05
CA VAL A 487 2.42 -9.59 -5.36
C VAL A 487 2.45 -11.10 -5.18
N LEU A 488 1.78 -11.83 -6.07
CA LEU A 488 1.87 -13.29 -6.12
C LEU A 488 3.14 -13.69 -6.86
N VAL A 489 3.92 -14.56 -6.25
CA VAL A 489 4.99 -15.31 -6.92
C VAL A 489 4.52 -16.74 -7.04
N SER A 490 4.42 -17.24 -8.27
CA SER A 490 3.95 -18.59 -8.58
C SER A 490 4.86 -19.22 -9.61
N TYR A 491 5.50 -20.33 -9.27
CA TYR A 491 6.35 -21.08 -10.20
C TYR A 491 6.04 -22.57 -10.09
N SER A 492 6.16 -23.26 -11.21
CA SER A 492 5.96 -24.70 -11.28
C SER A 492 7.31 -25.39 -11.16
N THR A 493 7.44 -26.34 -10.23
CA THR A 493 8.60 -27.21 -10.13
C THR A 493 8.23 -28.61 -10.58
N VAL A 494 9.23 -29.45 -10.87
CA VAL A 494 9.03 -30.89 -11.15
C VAL A 494 8.26 -31.59 -10.01
N ASN A 495 8.30 -31.04 -8.80
CA ASN A 495 7.69 -31.59 -7.59
C ASN A 495 6.36 -30.91 -7.19
N GLY A 496 5.82 -30.03 -8.04
CA GLY A 496 4.56 -29.32 -7.81
C GLY A 496 4.72 -27.80 -7.86
N ASP A 497 3.58 -27.11 -7.82
CA ASP A 497 3.53 -25.65 -7.83
C ASP A 497 3.89 -25.10 -6.45
N GLU A 498 4.86 -24.20 -6.42
CA GLU A 498 5.18 -23.39 -5.25
C GLU A 498 4.64 -21.98 -5.45
N LEU A 499 4.01 -21.45 -4.40
CA LEU A 499 3.47 -20.11 -4.45
C LEU A 499 3.61 -19.40 -3.10
N PHE A 500 3.93 -18.11 -3.18
CA PHE A 500 3.99 -17.25 -2.02
C PHE A 500 3.52 -15.84 -2.39
N VAL A 501 3.13 -15.07 -1.39
CA VAL A 501 2.86 -13.63 -1.56
C VAL A 501 4.02 -12.87 -0.96
N GLY A 502 4.58 -11.95 -1.74
CA GLY A 502 5.71 -11.13 -1.35
C GLY A 502 5.45 -9.65 -1.56
N ASN A 503 6.39 -8.85 -1.07
CA ASN A 503 6.43 -7.41 -1.22
C ASN A 503 7.61 -7.04 -2.13
N PRO A 504 7.39 -6.33 -3.24
CA PRO A 504 8.48 -5.88 -4.10
C PRO A 504 9.27 -4.77 -3.42
N GLY A 505 10.57 -4.72 -3.69
CA GLY A 505 11.49 -3.73 -3.20
C GLY A 505 12.46 -3.31 -4.30
N ILE A 506 13.06 -2.14 -4.09
CA ILE A 506 14.10 -1.58 -4.93
C ILE A 506 15.25 -1.13 -4.03
N ALA A 507 16.48 -1.35 -4.47
CA ALA A 507 17.68 -0.85 -3.82
C ALA A 507 18.66 -0.31 -4.85
N GLU A 508 19.60 0.50 -4.38
CA GLU A 508 20.62 1.17 -5.17
C GLU A 508 21.94 1.17 -4.41
N ASP A 509 23.03 0.89 -5.10
CA ASP A 509 24.40 1.11 -4.62
C ASP A 509 25.10 2.20 -5.47
N ALA A 510 26.43 2.24 -5.54
CA ALA A 510 27.14 3.19 -6.41
C ALA A 510 26.86 2.98 -7.91
N ASN A 511 26.66 1.74 -8.37
CA ASN A 511 26.72 1.35 -9.79
C ASN A 511 25.45 0.68 -10.34
N ASN A 512 24.60 0.15 -9.46
CA ASN A 512 23.53 -0.79 -9.77
C ASN A 512 22.22 -0.42 -9.07
N ILE A 513 21.14 -0.88 -9.68
CA ILE A 513 19.78 -0.90 -9.15
C ILE A 513 19.36 -2.37 -9.00
N TYR A 514 18.85 -2.69 -7.82
CA TYR A 514 18.42 -4.02 -7.43
C TYR A 514 16.91 -4.04 -7.24
N PHE A 515 16.21 -4.92 -7.95
CA PHE A 515 14.81 -5.25 -7.71
C PHE A 515 14.73 -6.54 -6.93
N PHE A 516 13.97 -6.56 -5.83
CA PHE A 516 13.89 -7.75 -5.00
C PHE A 516 12.51 -7.99 -4.42
N ILE A 517 12.20 -9.22 -3.99
CA ILE A 517 10.96 -9.54 -3.30
C ILE A 517 11.23 -10.07 -1.91
N THR A 518 10.50 -9.53 -0.93
CA THR A 518 10.52 -10.03 0.44
C THR A 518 9.26 -10.85 0.68
N PRO A 519 9.35 -12.16 0.98
CA PRO A 519 8.16 -12.98 1.21
C PRO A 519 7.43 -12.51 2.47
N THR A 520 6.12 -12.28 2.34
CA THR A 520 5.24 -11.88 3.45
C THR A 520 4.60 -13.12 4.07
N PHE A 521 4.18 -14.07 3.23
CA PHE A 521 3.55 -15.32 3.63
C PHE A 521 3.95 -16.46 2.69
N ASP A 522 4.35 -17.59 3.28
CA ASP A 522 4.69 -18.82 2.56
C ASP A 522 3.52 -19.82 2.65
N LEU A 523 3.05 -20.28 1.50
CA LEU A 523 2.21 -21.47 1.37
C LEU A 523 3.06 -22.61 0.80
N THR A 524 3.77 -23.31 1.66
CA THR A 524 4.33 -24.60 1.25
C THR A 524 3.17 -25.60 1.20
N ILE A 525 2.59 -25.79 0.01
CA ILE A 525 1.48 -26.74 -0.23
C ILE A 525 1.94 -28.20 -0.01
N HIS A 526 3.25 -28.45 -0.05
CA HIS A 526 3.84 -29.74 0.30
C HIS A 526 4.75 -29.67 1.54
N LYS A 527 4.51 -30.55 2.52
CA LYS A 527 5.31 -30.68 3.76
C LYS A 527 6.76 -31.15 3.52
N LYS A 528 7.16 -31.46 2.28
CA LYS A 528 8.55 -31.80 1.96
C LYS A 528 9.27 -30.52 1.58
N GLN A 529 9.97 -29.93 2.56
CA GLN A 529 10.85 -28.78 2.38
C GLN A 529 11.98 -29.15 1.42
N PHE A 530 11.85 -28.80 0.16
CA PHE A 530 12.98 -28.80 -0.77
C PHE A 530 13.38 -27.35 -1.02
N PHE A 531 14.58 -26.99 -0.56
CA PHE A 531 15.17 -25.69 -0.82
C PHE A 531 15.98 -25.79 -2.12
N TYR A 532 15.51 -25.16 -3.18
CA TYR A 532 16.36 -24.92 -4.35
C TYR A 532 17.32 -23.77 -4.03
N ARG A 533 18.63 -24.05 -4.11
CA ARG A 533 19.64 -23.00 -4.22
C ARG A 533 19.46 -22.33 -5.59
N LEU A 534 19.19 -21.03 -5.61
CA LEU A 534 19.34 -20.20 -6.81
C LEU A 534 20.82 -20.23 -7.20
N THR A 535 21.22 -21.08 -8.13
CA THR A 535 22.64 -21.28 -8.48
C THR A 535 23.15 -20.36 -9.59
N ASN A 536 22.29 -19.61 -10.29
CA ASN A 536 22.73 -18.74 -11.39
C ASN A 536 22.04 -17.37 -11.33
N PHE A 537 22.53 -16.51 -10.46
CA PHE A 537 22.46 -15.06 -10.65
C PHE A 537 23.90 -14.54 -10.69
N TYR A 538 24.16 -13.55 -11.56
CA TYR A 538 25.35 -12.71 -11.41
C TYR A 538 25.24 -12.03 -10.05
N VAL A 539 25.80 -12.66 -9.03
CA VAL A 539 26.11 -11.99 -7.76
C VAL A 539 27.19 -11.01 -8.13
N SER A 540 26.89 -9.70 -8.09
CA SER A 540 27.94 -8.69 -8.14
C SER A 540 29.02 -9.11 -7.15
N GLU A 541 30.30 -8.97 -7.49
CA GLU A 541 31.44 -9.42 -6.67
C GLU A 541 31.40 -8.93 -5.20
N ASN A 542 30.57 -7.93 -4.91
CA ASN A 542 30.26 -7.43 -3.57
C ASN A 542 29.27 -8.30 -2.76
N LYS A 543 29.74 -9.38 -2.14
CA LYS A 543 29.00 -10.14 -1.07
C LYS A 543 28.55 -9.24 0.10
N SER A 544 29.25 -8.14 0.34
CA SER A 544 28.92 -7.12 1.34
C SER A 544 27.53 -6.51 1.13
N ILE A 545 27.12 -6.29 -0.14
CA ILE A 545 25.88 -5.58 -0.48
C ILE A 545 24.64 -6.44 -0.21
N ILE A 546 24.68 -7.74 -0.54
CA ILE A 546 23.54 -8.63 -0.23
C ILE A 546 23.36 -8.73 1.29
N THR A 547 24.47 -8.78 2.04
CA THR A 547 24.44 -8.81 3.50
C THR A 547 23.86 -7.50 4.06
N GLU A 548 24.30 -6.34 3.55
CA GLU A 548 23.77 -5.03 3.92
C GLU A 548 22.28 -4.86 3.56
N LEU A 549 21.87 -5.32 2.37
CA LEU A 549 20.48 -5.28 1.91
C LEU A 549 19.59 -6.17 2.78
N ILE A 550 20.05 -7.36 3.15
CA ILE A 550 19.34 -8.25 4.08
C ILE A 550 19.21 -7.58 5.44
N ASP A 551 20.26 -7.00 6.00
CA ASP A 551 20.22 -6.31 7.30
C ASP A 551 19.24 -5.14 7.28
N ARG A 552 19.24 -4.32 6.22
CA ARG A 552 18.31 -3.19 6.05
C ARG A 552 16.86 -3.65 5.88
N VAL A 553 16.63 -4.69 5.07
CA VAL A 553 15.30 -5.28 4.86
C VAL A 553 14.78 -5.89 6.16
N ILE A 554 15.59 -6.62 6.91
CA ILE A 554 15.22 -7.19 8.21
C ILE A 554 14.88 -6.09 9.21
N TYR A 555 15.68 -5.01 9.27
CA TYR A 555 15.43 -3.88 10.17
C TYR A 555 14.11 -3.17 9.84
N SER A 556 13.79 -2.99 8.56
CA SER A 556 12.53 -2.38 8.11
C SER A 556 11.29 -3.21 8.47
N ASN A 557 11.43 -4.52 8.69
CA ASN A 557 10.33 -5.44 8.92
C ASN A 557 9.84 -5.49 10.37
N ASN A 558 10.63 -5.01 11.36
CA ASN A 558 10.31 -4.78 12.79
C ASN A 558 9.07 -5.48 13.42
N THR A 559 8.85 -6.75 13.11
CA THR A 559 8.00 -7.66 13.89
C THR A 559 8.91 -8.35 14.89
N LYS A 560 8.66 -8.15 16.19
CA LYS A 560 9.32 -8.85 17.32
C LYS A 560 9.06 -10.37 17.31
N THR A 561 9.42 -11.07 16.25
CA THR A 561 9.89 -12.45 16.38
C THR A 561 11.36 -12.34 16.73
N THR A 562 11.79 -12.93 17.83
CA THR A 562 13.20 -13.07 18.19
C THR A 562 13.91 -13.74 17.01
N ILE A 563 14.52 -12.94 16.13
CA ILE A 563 15.35 -13.44 15.04
C ILE A 563 16.64 -13.85 15.73
N ASP A 564 16.79 -15.14 16.00
CA ASP A 564 18.03 -15.72 16.51
C ASP A 564 19.12 -15.52 15.46
N LYS A 565 19.99 -14.53 15.68
CA LYS A 565 21.11 -14.17 14.79
C LYS A 565 22.02 -15.36 14.50
N ARG A 566 22.06 -16.40 15.35
CA ARG A 566 22.87 -17.62 15.15
C ARG A 566 22.33 -18.55 14.05
N LYS A 567 21.09 -18.37 13.59
CA LYS A 567 20.52 -19.13 12.45
C LYS A 567 20.86 -18.55 11.07
N TYR A 568 21.56 -17.41 11.00
CA TYR A 568 21.76 -16.64 9.76
C TYR A 568 23.24 -16.47 9.35
N ALA A 569 24.14 -17.34 9.80
CA ALA A 569 25.53 -17.32 9.32
C ALA A 569 25.61 -17.74 7.83
N PHE A 570 26.36 -16.98 7.02
CA PHE A 570 26.72 -17.34 5.66
C PHE A 570 28.24 -17.29 5.49
N GLU A 571 28.87 -18.42 5.19
CA GLU A 571 30.21 -18.47 4.61
C GLU A 571 30.08 -18.51 3.09
N GLY A 572 30.66 -17.52 2.39
CA GLY A 572 30.64 -17.49 0.93
C GLY A 572 31.82 -18.21 0.33
N ARG A 573 31.64 -19.38 -0.31
CA ARG A 573 32.65 -19.98 -1.20
C ARG A 573 32.41 -19.60 -2.66
N LEU A 574 33.50 -19.21 -3.34
CA LEU A 574 33.58 -19.05 -4.79
C LEU A 574 33.42 -20.43 -5.46
N TYR A 575 32.75 -20.48 -6.60
CA TYR A 575 33.00 -21.55 -7.58
C TYR A 575 33.36 -20.88 -8.90
N ASP A 576 34.65 -20.97 -9.23
CA ASP A 576 35.09 -20.89 -10.61
C ASP A 576 34.69 -22.16 -11.33
N THR A 577 34.49 -22.03 -12.64
CA THR A 577 34.12 -23.07 -13.58
C THR A 577 35.19 -24.18 -13.54
N ILE A 578 34.83 -25.39 -13.10
CA ILE A 578 35.61 -26.60 -13.35
C ILE A 578 34.67 -27.61 -14.00
N GLU A 579 34.87 -27.82 -15.30
CA GLU A 579 34.49 -29.05 -15.97
C GLU A 579 35.25 -30.23 -15.33
N ALA A 580 34.52 -31.32 -15.15
CA ALA A 580 34.98 -32.69 -14.93
C ALA A 580 35.17 -33.21 -13.48
N LYS A 581 34.49 -34.34 -13.31
CA LYS A 581 34.65 -35.47 -12.40
C LYS A 581 33.84 -35.50 -11.10
N SER A 582 33.13 -36.63 -11.04
CA SER A 582 32.36 -37.19 -9.96
C SER A 582 33.17 -37.37 -8.68
N ASP A 583 32.42 -37.61 -7.60
CA ASP A 583 32.86 -38.15 -6.32
C ASP A 583 33.43 -37.12 -5.34
N PHE A 584 32.55 -36.52 -4.52
CA PHE A 584 32.72 -36.40 -3.06
C PHE A 584 31.47 -35.80 -2.41
N PHE A 585 30.50 -36.64 -2.06
CA PHE A 585 29.48 -36.34 -1.05
C PHE A 585 29.92 -36.96 0.27
N ASN A 586 30.24 -36.14 1.28
CA ASN A 586 29.95 -36.41 2.69
C ASN A 586 30.51 -35.29 3.58
N SER A 587 29.67 -34.37 4.01
CA SER A 587 29.62 -33.92 5.41
C SER A 587 28.48 -32.93 5.65
N ASN A 588 27.72 -33.23 6.69
CA ASN A 588 26.60 -32.47 7.23
C ASN A 588 27.02 -31.07 7.69
N LEU A 589 26.52 -30.02 7.03
CA LEU A 589 26.39 -28.66 7.60
C LEU A 589 25.40 -27.85 6.75
N ALA A 590 24.10 -28.09 6.98
CA ALA A 590 23.02 -27.35 6.33
C ALA A 590 22.59 -26.15 7.19
N PHE A 591 23.12 -24.96 6.89
CA PHE A 591 22.60 -23.69 7.40
C PHE A 591 21.37 -23.24 6.60
N ARG A 592 20.30 -22.84 7.32
CA ARG A 592 18.93 -22.65 6.82
C ARG A 592 18.59 -21.16 6.72
N SER A 593 18.84 -20.50 5.58
CA SER A 593 18.30 -19.16 5.31
C SER A 593 16.99 -19.23 4.52
N LYS A 594 15.88 -18.80 5.13
CA LYS A 594 14.52 -18.78 4.56
C LYS A 594 14.22 -17.62 3.58
N LEU A 595 15.23 -16.88 3.13
CA LEU A 595 15.03 -15.82 2.13
C LEU A 595 14.96 -16.42 0.73
N LEU A 596 13.77 -16.87 0.33
CA LEU A 596 13.39 -16.94 -1.08
C LEU A 596 13.16 -15.51 -1.56
N GLY A 597 14.25 -14.77 -1.76
CA GLY A 597 14.24 -13.46 -2.40
C GLY A 597 14.81 -13.60 -3.80
N SER A 598 14.01 -13.31 -4.81
CA SER A 598 14.52 -13.10 -6.16
C SER A 598 15.14 -11.71 -6.21
N VAL A 599 16.37 -11.58 -6.72
CA VAL A 599 17.04 -10.28 -6.89
C VAL A 599 17.42 -10.14 -8.36
N ILE A 600 17.01 -9.03 -8.99
CA ILE A 600 17.46 -8.64 -10.33
C ILE A 600 18.31 -7.39 -10.18
N ALA A 601 19.55 -7.43 -10.64
CA ALA A 601 20.42 -6.26 -10.71
C ALA A 601 20.50 -5.76 -12.16
N ILE A 602 20.40 -4.45 -12.35
CA ILE A 602 20.73 -3.76 -13.61
C ILE A 602 21.64 -2.57 -13.29
N SER A 603 22.46 -2.14 -14.24
CA SER A 603 23.29 -0.95 -14.04
C SER A 603 22.42 0.31 -13.89
N LYS A 604 22.94 1.34 -13.21
CA LYS A 604 22.26 2.64 -13.13
C LYS A 604 22.01 3.25 -14.51
N SER A 605 22.93 3.07 -15.45
CA SER A 605 22.75 3.56 -16.82
C SER A 605 21.56 2.88 -17.49
N GLU A 606 21.44 1.55 -17.39
CA GLU A 606 20.28 0.80 -17.91
C GLU A 606 18.97 1.20 -17.23
N TYR A 607 18.99 1.38 -15.90
CA TYR A 607 17.83 1.86 -15.17
C TYR A 607 17.41 3.27 -15.58
N ASN A 608 18.36 4.20 -15.69
CA ASN A 608 18.11 5.57 -16.13
C ASN A 608 17.52 5.59 -17.54
N ASN A 609 18.04 4.77 -18.45
CA ASN A 609 17.46 4.61 -19.78
C ASN A 609 16.03 4.07 -19.71
N LEU A 610 15.78 3.08 -18.84
CA LEU A 610 14.45 2.52 -18.63
C LEU A 610 13.45 3.56 -18.10
N ILE A 611 13.82 4.34 -17.09
CA ILE A 611 12.93 5.35 -16.49
C ILE A 611 12.85 6.66 -17.29
N SER A 612 13.80 6.92 -18.19
CA SER A 612 13.81 8.11 -19.07
C SER A 612 12.73 8.08 -20.15
N ILE A 613 12.15 6.90 -20.42
CA ILE A 613 11.03 6.81 -21.34
C ILE A 613 9.86 7.60 -20.72
N PRO A 614 9.23 8.55 -21.45
CA PRO A 614 8.28 9.50 -20.86
C PRO A 614 7.17 8.82 -20.07
N SER A 615 6.90 9.31 -18.85
CA SER A 615 5.83 8.81 -17.97
C SER A 615 4.44 8.92 -18.61
N GLU A 616 4.23 9.89 -19.50
CA GLU A 616 3.01 10.05 -20.29
C GLU A 616 2.71 8.84 -21.16
N PHE A 617 3.74 8.10 -21.60
CA PHE A 617 3.58 6.85 -22.35
C PHE A 617 3.16 5.67 -21.44
N PHE A 618 3.37 5.77 -20.13
CA PHE A 618 3.19 4.69 -19.17
C PHE A 618 2.06 4.88 -18.17
N SER A 619 1.49 6.07 -18.07
CA SER A 619 0.36 6.33 -17.16
C SER A 619 -0.78 5.32 -17.36
N PHE A 620 -0.95 4.82 -18.59
CA PHE A 620 -1.92 3.78 -18.94
C PHE A 620 -1.30 2.41 -19.29
N LEU A 621 0.02 2.25 -19.36
CA LEU A 621 0.68 0.97 -19.68
C LEU A 621 1.22 0.29 -18.43
N ASN A 622 0.80 -0.96 -18.21
CA ASN A 622 1.38 -1.79 -17.17
C ASN A 622 2.73 -2.36 -17.62
N VAL A 623 3.78 -1.55 -17.53
CA VAL A 623 5.14 -1.95 -17.88
C VAL A 623 5.79 -2.70 -16.75
N LYS A 624 6.29 -3.88 -17.09
CA LYS A 624 6.91 -4.77 -16.13
C LYS A 624 8.25 -5.29 -16.63
N LEU A 625 9.15 -5.55 -15.69
CA LEU A 625 10.47 -6.11 -15.99
C LEU A 625 10.34 -7.61 -16.29
N SER A 626 10.99 -8.07 -17.36
CA SER A 626 11.14 -9.48 -17.70
C SER A 626 12.60 -9.82 -18.01
N VAL A 627 13.03 -11.01 -17.60
CA VAL A 627 14.40 -11.52 -17.76
C VAL A 627 14.41 -12.62 -18.81
N LYS A 628 15.05 -12.35 -19.97
CA LYS A 628 15.23 -13.34 -21.02
C LYS A 628 16.61 -14.02 -20.91
N ASN A 629 16.64 -15.34 -20.72
CA ASN A 629 17.90 -16.10 -20.77
C ASN A 629 18.36 -16.26 -22.23
N ARG A 630 19.58 -15.83 -22.53
CA ARG A 630 20.18 -15.92 -23.88
C ARG A 630 20.53 -17.35 -24.29
N ASN A 631 20.67 -18.29 -23.34
CA ASN A 631 21.16 -19.65 -23.62
C ASN A 631 20.09 -20.64 -24.09
N ILE A 632 18.85 -20.19 -24.36
CA ILE A 632 17.89 -20.99 -25.14
C ILE A 632 18.23 -20.78 -26.62
N THR A 633 19.35 -21.35 -27.04
CA THR A 633 19.75 -21.44 -28.44
C THR A 633 18.79 -22.38 -29.19
N LYS A 634 17.94 -21.79 -30.04
CA LYS A 634 17.48 -22.24 -31.37
C LYS A 634 16.99 -23.68 -31.67
N THR A 635 17.10 -24.69 -30.81
CA THR A 635 16.94 -26.09 -31.29
C THR A 635 15.59 -26.77 -31.11
N SER A 636 14.49 -26.13 -30.70
CA SER A 636 13.21 -26.87 -30.61
C SER A 636 11.89 -26.15 -30.83
N LEU A 637 11.85 -24.84 -31.14
CA LEU A 637 10.56 -24.11 -31.15
C LEU A 637 10.00 -23.73 -32.53
N GLY A 638 10.68 -24.00 -33.65
CA GLY A 638 10.09 -23.83 -34.98
C GLY A 638 9.60 -22.41 -35.35
N ILE A 639 9.94 -21.38 -34.57
CA ILE A 639 9.50 -20.00 -34.81
C ILE A 639 10.37 -19.38 -35.90
N THR A 640 9.73 -18.86 -36.94
CA THR A 640 10.42 -18.28 -38.09
C THR A 640 10.94 -16.88 -37.79
N LYS A 641 12.01 -16.47 -38.47
CA LYS A 641 12.62 -15.12 -38.36
C LYS A 641 11.62 -14.00 -38.71
N ALA A 642 10.56 -14.30 -39.46
CA ALA A 642 9.52 -13.36 -39.86
C ALA A 642 8.54 -13.02 -38.73
N GLU A 643 8.17 -14.00 -37.89
CA GLU A 643 7.28 -13.79 -36.73
C GLU A 643 7.93 -12.94 -35.63
N ILE A 644 9.26 -12.90 -35.57
CA ILE A 644 10.00 -12.05 -34.64
C ILE A 644 9.97 -10.57 -35.07
N ASN A 645 9.74 -10.29 -36.36
CA ASN A 645 9.78 -8.94 -36.93
C ASN A 645 8.42 -8.22 -36.91
N SER A 646 7.30 -8.92 -36.64
CA SER A 646 5.96 -8.32 -36.57
C SER A 646 5.63 -7.66 -35.23
N TYR A 647 6.45 -7.88 -34.20
CA TYR A 647 6.33 -7.18 -32.91
C TYR A 647 7.07 -5.84 -32.98
N ARG A 648 6.35 -4.71 -32.78
CA ARG A 648 6.97 -3.39 -32.56
C ARG A 648 7.79 -3.41 -31.25
N LYS A 649 9.04 -3.84 -31.37
CA LYS A 649 10.07 -3.82 -30.33
C LYS A 649 10.63 -2.40 -30.18
N ILE A 650 10.60 -1.86 -28.97
CA ILE A 650 11.57 -0.84 -28.58
C ILE A 650 12.83 -1.61 -28.15
N GLN A 651 13.78 -1.73 -29.07
CA GLN A 651 15.10 -2.33 -28.81
C GLN A 651 16.00 -1.27 -28.15
N LEU A 652 16.39 -1.49 -26.90
CA LEU A 652 17.60 -0.87 -26.36
C LEU A 652 18.77 -1.77 -26.77
N ARG A 653 19.61 -1.29 -27.69
CA ARG A 653 20.88 -1.96 -28.04
C ARG A 653 21.97 -1.37 -27.16
N ASP A 654 22.67 -2.23 -26.42
CA ASP A 654 24.13 -2.21 -26.48
C ASP A 654 24.74 -3.61 -26.28
N ILE A 655 25.91 -3.78 -26.90
CA ILE A 655 26.60 -5.05 -27.13
C ILE A 655 27.41 -5.38 -25.87
N ASN A 656 26.84 -6.17 -24.94
CA ASN A 656 27.50 -7.18 -24.08
C ASN A 656 26.76 -7.57 -22.77
N SER A 657 25.58 -7.04 -22.45
CA SER A 657 24.80 -7.43 -21.25
C SER A 657 23.37 -7.87 -21.55
N THR A 658 22.72 -8.48 -20.56
CA THR A 658 21.32 -8.97 -20.47
C THR A 658 20.32 -8.20 -21.35
N GLN A 659 19.51 -8.89 -22.16
CA GLN A 659 18.45 -8.22 -22.96
C GLN A 659 17.22 -7.93 -22.09
N ILE A 660 16.93 -6.65 -21.85
CA ILE A 660 15.67 -6.18 -21.26
C ILE A 660 14.63 -6.07 -22.38
N THR A 661 13.48 -6.73 -22.23
CA THR A 661 12.36 -6.62 -23.18
C THR A 661 11.18 -5.93 -22.50
N LEU A 662 10.72 -4.81 -23.07
CA LEU A 662 9.47 -4.17 -22.67
C LEU A 662 8.30 -4.89 -23.35
N ILE A 663 7.40 -5.47 -22.57
CA ILE A 663 6.19 -6.12 -23.09
C ILE A 663 5.02 -5.14 -22.97
N LYS A 664 4.47 -4.73 -24.12
CA LYS A 664 3.19 -4.02 -24.17
C LYS A 664 2.07 -5.06 -24.03
N LYS A 665 1.31 -5.01 -22.94
CA LYS A 665 0.04 -5.73 -22.81
C LYS A 665 -1.05 -4.73 -23.17
N ASN A 666 -1.61 -4.85 -24.38
CA ASN A 666 -2.85 -4.15 -24.72
C ASN A 666 -3.99 -4.74 -23.89
#